data_AF-A0A511QJS2-F1
#
_entry.id   AF-A0A511QJS2-F1
#
_cell.length_a   1.000
_cell.length_b   1.000
_cell.length_c   1.000
_cell.angle_alpha   90.00
_cell.angle_beta   90.00
_cell.angle_gamma   90.00
#
_symmetry.space_group_name_H-M   'P 1'
#
loop_
_entity.id
_entity.type
_entity.pdbx_description
1 polymer ?
#
loop_
_entity_poly.entity_id
_entity_poly.type
_entity_poly.pdbx_seq_one_letter_code
_entity_poly.pdbx_strand_id
1 'polypeptide(L)'
;MVKQLDIFDGIPSITEDIIQRFKKFWNQYNKDEITIEHIECSSDISGIQKSIDNDFRHINILKVFNNKLISIESASLFNDEELSNFLQWLKKEKLNENLISISSNIPSLNWLIDFPRLVEAIAVESKITNLNPSSSPNPFPWLKTLRLPDLSEDVFSFFRESIKNLEKLHLQDIINTNTSKEINRFRNLKYLNLSSKIDFQYSELDLSKLTELYTNIPVNLNDFKNSPNIKFISGPIDTTTAQFQGPQVHSLIFSRNTASPIQLENIHTESLKDIVLWEDLEIQYDHYMPSLQSIFDHSRIKKEFKLSWLSFTPNLNRLTLSGKEIVLDIETNWKHSSLVSLSVSDSKLESIDFLAHFPNLEDLNLSNNNIASLEPLIELKKLNHANLDRNNVIDIPRELAKNFKIVSDYQKHANKSISISYNPLISPPIEIIERGQKAIKPYFDSMSDDVEELNEAKIVFLGNGEVGKTSLMKALSGEEFNSDEPTTHGININKYIVPLNDRSSVDASIWDFGGQQIMHATHQLFLSRRCVYVLVINDRKDDLQQDQKIEYWLQQVQTYGGDSKVIIVRNKLDMFDVNNLQEGKLKEKFPNLLKVEGVSCSNGTGIDKIRNLINAQVAQLPMRKVKLARNWIQVKNEIKALSYDQDHLPLSAFTEICSKHGIHDKEAQTTLRHLLHDLSVIIAFEELVDFDMGILNPHWITDGIYAIINSEILATNKGYIKLPEVQKELDNLFPEKYVGKARFIVESMMQFELCHPIGSLKSKTYLVPNLLPTEVKIRALTPGANTIHFVFKYENLLPPALFPKLLVRLSSNISADRRWRTGAILSDSSLNVQALIEEDSVDKVIKITVTGDQARDFFAHIRQNVRSLNGNNSDSLGVQELIPLPGYDDYTVSYSDLIGHELDGVPKYYNGTIRRSFPVSKLLSGIESKEETTRAINEVKKDTVVTVNVKTGDTNITNVNNNTNTQEQTQTSTQSQQVDIKIELKGLKGSAENLLEDLRDDAEDEITDPAERKKFIRECDKVVKALDVVEEIETEDEASNNLGSFARIKDFLENSLEKTGDIGKTMELLGSNIGKIREIAKKYNKVAGYFGLPIVPEVLL
;
A
#
# COMPACT_ATOMS: atom_id res chain seq x y z
N MET A 1 -12.85 -55.27 -21.40
CA MET A 1 -12.43 -53.89 -21.68
C MET A 1 -13.69 -53.06 -21.91
N VAL A 2 -14.26 -52.54 -20.83
CA VAL A 2 -15.34 -51.55 -20.92
C VAL A 2 -14.64 -50.25 -21.32
N LYS A 3 -14.98 -49.68 -22.48
CA LYS A 3 -14.55 -48.32 -22.83
C LYS A 3 -14.93 -47.41 -21.67
N GLN A 4 -13.97 -46.71 -21.06
CA GLN A 4 -14.30 -45.57 -20.21
C GLN A 4 -15.18 -44.65 -21.05
N LEU A 5 -16.45 -44.54 -20.68
CA LEU A 5 -17.35 -43.55 -21.26
C LEU A 5 -16.75 -42.18 -20.95
N ASP A 6 -16.55 -41.37 -21.98
CA ASP A 6 -16.15 -39.99 -21.78
C ASP A 6 -17.26 -39.31 -20.96
N ILE A 7 -16.92 -38.63 -19.86
CA ILE A 7 -17.90 -37.93 -19.01
C ILE A 7 -18.70 -36.89 -19.80
N PHE A 8 -18.16 -36.44 -20.94
CA PHE A 8 -18.78 -35.51 -21.86
C PHE A 8 -19.67 -36.17 -22.94
N ASP A 9 -19.71 -37.51 -23.00
CA ASP A 9 -20.52 -38.25 -23.97
C ASP A 9 -22.02 -38.05 -23.71
N GLY A 10 -22.75 -37.73 -24.78
CA GLY A 10 -24.20 -37.51 -24.75
C GLY A 10 -24.66 -36.22 -24.08
N ILE A 11 -23.74 -35.33 -23.64
CA ILE A 11 -24.09 -34.01 -23.09
C ILE A 11 -24.21 -32.98 -24.21
N PRO A 12 -25.31 -32.22 -24.30
CA PRO A 12 -25.45 -31.12 -25.24
C PRO A 12 -24.38 -30.05 -25.00
N SER A 13 -23.79 -29.52 -26.07
CA SER A 13 -22.88 -28.37 -25.96
C SER A 13 -23.62 -27.11 -25.51
N ILE A 14 -22.99 -26.36 -24.62
CA ILE A 14 -23.41 -25.05 -24.18
C ILE A 14 -22.94 -24.05 -25.23
N THR A 15 -23.88 -23.45 -25.94
CA THR A 15 -23.59 -22.44 -26.95
C THR A 15 -23.47 -21.05 -26.33
N GLU A 16 -22.83 -20.13 -27.04
CA GLU A 16 -22.76 -18.72 -26.61
C GLU A 16 -24.15 -18.11 -26.40
N ASP A 17 -25.15 -18.50 -27.20
CA ASP A 17 -26.54 -18.07 -27.00
C ASP A 17 -27.14 -18.53 -25.66
N ILE A 18 -26.83 -19.75 -25.22
CA ILE A 18 -27.24 -20.26 -23.91
C ILE A 18 -26.56 -19.46 -22.80
N ILE A 19 -25.27 -19.15 -22.97
CA ILE A 19 -24.49 -18.31 -22.05
C ILE A 19 -25.08 -16.91 -21.93
N GLN A 20 -25.47 -16.28 -23.03
CA GLN A 20 -26.11 -14.96 -23.02
C GLN A 20 -27.49 -15.00 -22.36
N ARG A 21 -28.27 -16.07 -22.59
CA ARG A 21 -29.55 -16.26 -21.90
C ARG A 21 -29.39 -16.51 -20.40
N PHE A 22 -28.33 -17.23 -20.00
CA PHE A 22 -27.95 -17.37 -18.59
C PHE A 22 -27.59 -16.02 -17.98
N LYS A 23 -26.70 -15.23 -18.62
CA LYS A 23 -26.36 -13.87 -18.17
C LYS A 23 -27.60 -13.00 -18.01
N LYS A 24 -28.53 -13.07 -18.96
CA LYS A 24 -29.80 -12.34 -18.89
C LYS A 24 -30.67 -12.78 -17.73
N PHE A 25 -30.77 -14.09 -17.47
CA PHE A 25 -31.50 -14.62 -16.32
C PHE A 25 -30.82 -14.21 -15.01
N TRP A 26 -29.50 -14.35 -14.91
CA TRP A 26 -28.70 -13.96 -13.76
C TRP A 26 -28.90 -12.49 -13.41
N ASN A 27 -28.77 -11.61 -14.39
CA ASN A 27 -28.94 -10.17 -14.24
C ASN A 27 -30.38 -9.76 -13.89
N GLN A 28 -31.38 -10.66 -14.04
CA GLN A 28 -32.76 -10.40 -13.61
C GLN A 28 -32.90 -10.45 -12.08
N TYR A 29 -32.14 -11.32 -11.41
CA TYR A 29 -32.25 -11.57 -9.98
C TYR A 29 -31.05 -11.03 -9.19
N ASN A 30 -29.89 -10.85 -9.84
CA ASN A 30 -28.65 -10.41 -9.21
C ASN A 30 -28.12 -9.12 -9.85
N LYS A 31 -27.58 -8.22 -9.00
CA LYS A 31 -27.04 -6.92 -9.43
C LYS A 31 -25.56 -6.94 -9.84
N ASP A 32 -24.87 -8.04 -9.52
CA ASP A 32 -23.46 -8.23 -9.83
C ASP A 32 -23.34 -9.10 -11.09
N GLU A 33 -22.49 -8.69 -12.03
CA GLU A 33 -22.21 -9.49 -13.22
C GLU A 33 -21.60 -10.83 -12.83
N ILE A 34 -22.09 -11.89 -13.47
CA ILE A 34 -21.48 -13.22 -13.36
C ILE A 34 -20.28 -13.30 -14.31
N THR A 35 -19.10 -13.54 -13.74
CA THR A 35 -17.90 -13.85 -14.51
C THR A 35 -18.06 -15.24 -15.13
N ILE A 36 -17.70 -15.40 -16.39
CA ILE A 36 -17.73 -16.70 -17.06
C ILE A 36 -16.31 -17.15 -17.33
N GLU A 37 -15.97 -18.31 -16.82
CA GLU A 37 -14.66 -18.92 -16.97
C GLU A 37 -14.80 -20.18 -17.80
N HIS A 38 -14.16 -20.24 -18.97
CA HIS A 38 -14.13 -21.44 -19.79
C HIS A 38 -12.92 -22.27 -19.40
N ILE A 39 -13.16 -23.50 -18.96
CA ILE A 39 -12.12 -24.38 -18.43
C ILE A 39 -11.98 -25.60 -19.34
N GLU A 40 -10.79 -25.78 -19.90
CA GLU A 40 -10.43 -27.04 -20.57
C GLU A 40 -9.85 -28.02 -19.55
N CYS A 41 -10.48 -29.17 -19.41
CA CYS A 41 -10.09 -30.21 -18.44
C CYS A 41 -10.16 -31.62 -19.01
N SER A 42 -9.46 -32.55 -18.35
CA SER A 42 -9.45 -33.97 -18.68
C SER A 42 -10.84 -34.62 -18.52
N SER A 43 -11.08 -35.73 -19.22
CA SER A 43 -12.36 -36.47 -19.22
C SER A 43 -12.61 -37.30 -17.94
N ASP A 44 -12.05 -36.88 -16.79
CA ASP A 44 -12.19 -37.56 -15.51
C ASP A 44 -12.79 -36.66 -14.42
N ILE A 45 -13.66 -37.24 -13.58
CA ILE A 45 -14.40 -36.52 -12.53
C ILE A 45 -13.45 -35.92 -11.47
N SER A 46 -12.29 -36.54 -11.25
CA SER A 46 -11.35 -36.10 -10.20
C SER A 46 -10.65 -34.79 -10.57
N GLY A 47 -10.32 -34.59 -11.85
CA GLY A 47 -9.83 -33.32 -12.37
C GLY A 47 -10.84 -32.19 -12.22
N ILE A 48 -12.12 -32.45 -12.54
CA ILE A 48 -13.22 -31.49 -12.38
C ILE A 48 -13.41 -31.09 -10.92
N GLN A 49 -13.45 -32.05 -9.99
CA GLN A 49 -13.57 -31.76 -8.55
C GLN A 49 -12.45 -30.84 -8.05
N LYS A 50 -11.21 -31.08 -8.47
CA LYS A 50 -10.06 -30.26 -8.07
C LYS A 50 -10.18 -28.81 -8.56
N SER A 51 -10.77 -28.61 -9.74
CA SER A 51 -11.02 -27.27 -10.31
C SER A 51 -12.16 -26.53 -9.62
N ILE A 52 -13.10 -27.25 -9.00
CA ILE A 52 -14.17 -26.68 -8.17
C ILE A 52 -13.62 -26.32 -6.77
N ASP A 53 -12.77 -27.18 -6.19
CA ASP A 53 -12.23 -27.00 -4.84
C ASP A 53 -11.23 -25.83 -4.67
N ASN A 54 -10.64 -25.35 -5.77
CA ASN A 54 -9.50 -24.43 -5.72
C ASN A 54 -9.86 -22.95 -5.43
N ASP A 55 -11.13 -22.55 -5.47
CA ASP A 55 -11.53 -21.14 -5.34
C ASP A 55 -12.77 -20.94 -4.47
N PHE A 56 -12.62 -21.03 -3.14
CA PHE A 56 -13.56 -20.38 -2.23
C PHE A 56 -13.06 -18.96 -1.92
N ARG A 57 -13.06 -18.10 -2.94
CA ARG A 57 -13.07 -16.64 -2.78
C ARG A 57 -14.47 -16.16 -3.14
N HIS A 58 -14.99 -15.19 -2.40
CA HIS A 58 -16.35 -14.65 -2.55
C HIS A 58 -16.57 -13.97 -3.93
N ILE A 59 -16.77 -14.74 -5.01
CA ILE A 59 -16.91 -14.25 -6.38
C ILE A 59 -18.07 -14.99 -7.09
N ASN A 60 -18.80 -14.28 -7.96
CA ASN A 60 -19.94 -14.79 -8.73
C ASN A 60 -19.47 -15.34 -10.07
N ILE A 61 -19.12 -16.63 -10.13
CA ILE A 61 -18.49 -17.24 -11.30
C ILE A 61 -19.36 -18.38 -11.85
N LEU A 62 -19.60 -18.37 -13.15
CA LEU A 62 -20.04 -19.53 -13.93
C LEU A 62 -18.83 -20.16 -14.61
N LYS A 63 -18.39 -21.31 -14.12
CA LYS A 63 -17.34 -22.11 -14.77
C LYS A 63 -17.97 -23.03 -15.80
N VAL A 64 -17.53 -22.94 -17.05
CA VAL A 64 -18.00 -23.75 -18.19
C VAL A 64 -16.89 -24.71 -18.62
N PHE A 65 -17.04 -26.00 -18.33
CA PHE A 65 -16.03 -27.01 -18.62
C PHE A 65 -16.26 -27.65 -19.99
N ASN A 66 -15.23 -27.63 -20.85
CA ASN A 66 -15.21 -28.16 -22.21
C ASN A 66 -16.48 -27.81 -23.02
N ASN A 67 -17.07 -26.62 -22.77
CA ASN A 67 -18.34 -26.15 -23.34
C ASN A 67 -19.52 -27.12 -23.16
N LYS A 68 -19.52 -27.94 -22.11
CA LYS A 68 -20.57 -28.96 -21.87
C LYS A 68 -21.08 -29.00 -20.44
N LEU A 69 -20.24 -28.77 -19.44
CA LEU A 69 -20.66 -28.79 -18.03
C LEU A 69 -20.59 -27.40 -17.40
N ILE A 70 -21.42 -27.13 -16.40
CA ILE A 70 -21.44 -25.86 -15.65
C ILE A 70 -21.31 -26.06 -14.15
N SER A 71 -20.43 -25.28 -13.52
CA SER A 71 -20.36 -25.07 -12.08
C SER A 71 -20.67 -23.62 -11.75
N ILE A 72 -21.40 -23.37 -10.66
CA ILE A 72 -21.79 -22.04 -10.22
C ILE A 72 -21.23 -21.78 -8.84
N GLU A 73 -20.27 -20.86 -8.78
CA GLU A 73 -19.60 -20.39 -7.58
C GLU A 73 -20.17 -19.00 -7.19
N SER A 74 -20.70 -18.89 -5.98
CA SER A 74 -21.51 -17.76 -5.53
C SER A 74 -21.63 -17.79 -4.00
N ALA A 75 -21.26 -16.69 -3.33
CA ALA A 75 -21.20 -16.66 -1.87
C ALA A 75 -22.56 -16.49 -1.17
N SER A 76 -23.59 -15.95 -1.85
CA SER A 76 -24.92 -15.69 -1.26
C SER A 76 -25.84 -14.96 -2.25
N LEU A 77 -26.55 -15.66 -3.17
CA LEU A 77 -27.24 -14.93 -4.26
C LEU A 77 -28.64 -15.37 -4.62
N PHE A 78 -29.21 -16.35 -3.96
CA PHE A 78 -30.62 -16.64 -4.18
C PHE A 78 -31.31 -16.84 -2.85
N ASN A 79 -32.36 -16.06 -2.59
CA ASN A 79 -33.35 -16.48 -1.63
C ASN A 79 -34.07 -17.74 -2.16
N ASP A 80 -34.81 -18.44 -1.30
CA ASP A 80 -35.44 -19.72 -1.65
C ASP A 80 -36.32 -19.64 -2.93
N GLU A 81 -36.98 -18.51 -3.17
CA GLU A 81 -37.84 -18.27 -4.34
C GLU A 81 -37.01 -18.06 -5.60
N GLU A 82 -35.93 -17.28 -5.53
CA GLU A 82 -35.04 -17.01 -6.65
C GLU A 82 -34.27 -18.27 -7.08
N LEU A 83 -33.84 -19.09 -6.11
CA LEU A 83 -33.15 -20.35 -6.38
C LEU A 83 -34.12 -21.34 -7.04
N SER A 84 -35.36 -21.40 -6.56
CA SER A 84 -36.42 -22.19 -7.17
C SER A 84 -36.68 -21.77 -8.63
N ASN A 85 -36.75 -20.47 -8.89
CA ASN A 85 -36.93 -19.91 -10.23
C ASN A 85 -35.72 -20.23 -11.14
N PHE A 86 -34.50 -20.18 -10.60
CA PHE A 86 -33.28 -20.50 -11.32
C PHE A 86 -33.21 -21.97 -11.73
N LEU A 87 -33.49 -22.88 -10.79
CA LEU A 87 -33.51 -24.31 -11.08
C LEU A 87 -34.61 -24.67 -12.10
N GLN A 88 -35.78 -24.02 -12.04
CA GLN A 88 -36.81 -24.17 -13.07
C GLN A 88 -36.37 -23.64 -14.43
N TRP A 89 -35.64 -22.54 -14.46
CA TRP A 89 -35.08 -21.98 -15.69
C TRP A 89 -34.08 -22.94 -16.34
N LEU A 90 -33.15 -23.52 -15.57
CA LEU A 90 -32.21 -24.54 -16.07
C LEU A 90 -32.95 -25.74 -16.71
N LYS A 91 -34.04 -26.18 -16.08
CA LYS A 91 -34.88 -27.26 -16.60
C LYS A 91 -35.57 -26.88 -17.91
N LYS A 92 -36.11 -25.67 -17.99
CA LYS A 92 -36.75 -25.13 -19.21
C LYS A 92 -35.77 -25.04 -20.37
N GLU A 93 -34.53 -24.66 -20.09
CA GLU A 93 -33.44 -24.58 -21.07
C GLU A 93 -32.76 -25.93 -21.36
N LYS A 94 -33.23 -27.02 -20.74
CA LYS A 94 -32.69 -28.38 -20.88
C LYS A 94 -31.21 -28.50 -20.48
N LEU A 95 -30.78 -27.72 -19.49
CA LEU A 95 -29.41 -27.69 -18.95
C LEU A 95 -29.22 -28.55 -17.69
N ASN A 96 -30.22 -29.34 -17.34
CA ASN A 96 -30.26 -30.11 -16.11
C ASN A 96 -29.19 -31.24 -16.08
N GLU A 97 -28.81 -31.76 -17.26
CA GLU A 97 -27.70 -32.70 -17.42
C GLU A 97 -26.32 -32.02 -17.49
N ASN A 98 -26.29 -30.70 -17.67
CA ASN A 98 -25.05 -29.91 -17.81
C ASN A 98 -24.55 -29.40 -16.45
N LEU A 99 -25.41 -29.25 -15.45
CA LEU A 99 -25.05 -28.72 -14.14
C LEU A 99 -24.34 -29.75 -13.26
N ILE A 100 -23.17 -29.37 -12.73
CA ILE A 100 -22.33 -30.24 -11.88
C ILE A 100 -22.07 -29.68 -10.47
N SER A 101 -22.15 -28.38 -10.21
CA SER A 101 -22.09 -27.83 -8.85
C SER A 101 -22.85 -26.51 -8.76
N ILE A 102 -23.47 -26.27 -7.60
CA ILE A 102 -23.99 -24.97 -7.18
C ILE A 102 -23.59 -24.75 -5.72
N SER A 103 -22.83 -23.69 -5.48
CA SER A 103 -22.38 -23.25 -4.15
C SER A 103 -23.43 -22.46 -3.34
N SER A 104 -24.72 -22.64 -3.66
CA SER A 104 -25.83 -22.01 -2.97
C SER A 104 -26.58 -23.00 -2.08
N ASN A 105 -27.12 -22.48 -1.00
CA ASN A 105 -27.90 -23.18 0.00
C ASN A 105 -29.25 -23.64 -0.58
N ILE A 106 -29.36 -24.90 -1.01
CA ILE A 106 -30.59 -25.42 -1.61
C ILE A 106 -31.67 -25.59 -0.53
N PRO A 107 -32.91 -25.09 -0.73
CA PRO A 107 -33.91 -25.06 0.33
C PRO A 107 -34.41 -26.46 0.70
N SER A 108 -34.42 -27.39 -0.27
CA SER A 108 -34.83 -28.78 -0.04
C SER A 108 -34.13 -29.74 -1.01
N LEU A 109 -33.76 -30.92 -0.51
CA LEU A 109 -33.15 -32.00 -1.31
C LEU A 109 -33.99 -32.42 -2.52
N ASN A 110 -35.32 -32.27 -2.47
CA ASN A 110 -36.22 -32.62 -3.59
C ASN A 110 -35.83 -31.95 -4.92
N TRP A 111 -35.26 -30.75 -4.86
CA TRP A 111 -34.82 -30.01 -6.05
C TRP A 111 -33.67 -30.69 -6.79
N LEU A 112 -32.88 -31.52 -6.09
CA LEU A 112 -31.75 -32.21 -6.69
C LEU A 112 -32.18 -33.28 -7.71
N ILE A 113 -33.40 -33.84 -7.62
CA ILE A 113 -33.86 -34.97 -8.46
C ILE A 113 -33.71 -34.67 -9.96
N ASP A 114 -33.87 -33.42 -10.36
CA ASP A 114 -33.78 -33.01 -11.76
C ASP A 114 -32.34 -32.88 -12.28
N PHE A 115 -31.33 -32.93 -11.41
CA PHE A 115 -29.90 -32.68 -11.71
C PHE A 115 -29.02 -33.90 -11.38
N PRO A 116 -29.04 -34.96 -12.21
CA PRO A 116 -28.42 -36.24 -11.89
C PRO A 116 -26.88 -36.24 -11.90
N ARG A 117 -26.23 -35.20 -12.44
CA ARG A 117 -24.77 -35.13 -12.64
C ARG A 117 -24.03 -34.26 -11.63
N LEU A 118 -24.67 -33.89 -10.53
CA LEU A 118 -24.04 -33.10 -9.47
C LEU A 118 -22.82 -33.81 -8.87
N VAL A 119 -21.75 -33.05 -8.71
CA VAL A 119 -20.47 -33.38 -8.10
C VAL A 119 -20.41 -32.84 -6.67
N GLU A 120 -21.01 -31.68 -6.41
CA GLU A 120 -21.19 -31.10 -5.08
C GLU A 120 -22.66 -30.71 -4.84
N ALA A 121 -23.15 -30.91 -3.61
CA ALA A 121 -24.48 -30.49 -3.19
C ALA A 121 -24.44 -29.81 -1.81
N ILE A 122 -25.14 -28.67 -1.69
CA ILE A 122 -25.30 -27.90 -0.45
C ILE A 122 -26.79 -27.72 -0.17
N ALA A 123 -27.29 -28.13 0.99
CA ALA A 123 -28.69 -27.91 1.36
C ALA A 123 -28.86 -27.36 2.79
N VAL A 124 -29.89 -26.54 2.99
CA VAL A 124 -30.24 -25.86 4.25
C VAL A 124 -31.12 -26.72 5.15
N GLU A 125 -31.91 -27.62 4.57
CA GLU A 125 -32.78 -28.55 5.31
C GLU A 125 -32.55 -30.00 4.89
N SER A 126 -32.59 -30.91 5.87
CA SER A 126 -32.49 -32.37 5.66
C SER A 126 -33.86 -33.07 5.55
N LYS A 127 -34.98 -32.33 5.65
CA LYS A 127 -36.34 -32.88 5.57
C LYS A 127 -36.82 -33.04 4.13
N ILE A 128 -37.47 -34.17 3.86
CA ILE A 128 -37.94 -34.55 2.51
C ILE A 128 -39.46 -34.71 2.54
N THR A 129 -40.17 -33.90 1.75
CA THR A 129 -41.65 -33.90 1.72
C THR A 129 -42.27 -34.82 0.65
N ASN A 130 -41.48 -35.33 -0.29
CA ASN A 130 -41.93 -36.23 -1.36
C ASN A 130 -40.83 -37.24 -1.73
N LEU A 131 -40.97 -38.48 -1.26
CA LEU A 131 -40.08 -39.60 -1.61
C LEU A 131 -40.50 -40.19 -2.96
N ASN A 132 -40.13 -39.56 -4.07
CA ASN A 132 -40.08 -40.25 -5.36
C ASN A 132 -38.83 -39.82 -6.14
N PRO A 133 -37.64 -40.30 -5.73
CA PRO A 133 -36.47 -40.24 -6.59
C PRO A 133 -36.74 -41.17 -7.79
N SER A 134 -36.07 -40.92 -8.91
CA SER A 134 -36.10 -41.77 -10.10
C SER A 134 -36.06 -43.27 -9.78
N SER A 135 -36.54 -44.11 -10.71
CA SER A 135 -36.44 -45.58 -10.60
C SER A 135 -35.00 -46.11 -10.58
N SER A 136 -33.99 -45.23 -10.68
CA SER A 136 -32.58 -45.58 -10.60
C SER A 136 -32.14 -45.92 -9.16
N PRO A 137 -31.34 -46.98 -8.96
CA PRO A 137 -30.71 -47.28 -7.67
C PRO A 137 -29.60 -46.27 -7.29
N ASN A 138 -28.99 -45.62 -8.29
CA ASN A 138 -27.94 -44.61 -8.10
C ASN A 138 -28.38 -43.29 -8.77
N PRO A 139 -29.13 -42.43 -8.07
CA PRO A 139 -29.69 -41.21 -8.65
C PRO A 139 -28.64 -40.11 -8.92
N PHE A 140 -27.50 -40.10 -8.20
CA PHE A 140 -26.44 -39.09 -8.32
C PHE A 140 -25.04 -39.75 -8.47
N PRO A 141 -24.73 -40.36 -9.62
CA PRO A 141 -23.50 -41.12 -9.81
C PRO A 141 -22.21 -40.30 -9.69
N TRP A 142 -22.25 -38.98 -9.82
CA TRP A 142 -21.05 -38.11 -9.81
C TRP A 142 -20.78 -37.43 -8.47
N LEU A 143 -21.67 -37.56 -7.49
CA LEU A 143 -21.64 -36.80 -6.25
C LEU A 143 -20.44 -37.20 -5.37
N LYS A 144 -19.60 -36.20 -5.04
CA LYS A 144 -18.37 -36.33 -4.24
C LYS A 144 -18.38 -35.51 -2.96
N THR A 145 -19.01 -34.33 -2.97
CA THR A 145 -19.07 -33.43 -1.81
C THR A 145 -20.52 -33.20 -1.40
N LEU A 146 -20.80 -33.28 -0.10
CA LEU A 146 -22.12 -33.02 0.46
C LEU A 146 -22.02 -32.10 1.67
N ARG A 147 -22.84 -31.05 1.70
CA ARG A 147 -22.97 -30.12 2.81
C ARG A 147 -24.42 -30.03 3.28
N LEU A 148 -24.65 -30.37 4.54
CA LEU A 148 -25.97 -30.44 5.15
C LEU A 148 -25.94 -29.89 6.58
N PRO A 149 -27.09 -29.50 7.15
CA PRO A 149 -27.15 -29.21 8.57
C PRO A 149 -26.98 -30.49 9.43
N ASP A 150 -27.73 -31.55 9.13
CA ASP A 150 -27.73 -32.81 9.91
C ASP A 150 -28.16 -34.01 9.03
N LEU A 151 -27.99 -35.24 9.55
CA LEU A 151 -28.32 -36.50 8.88
C LEU A 151 -29.65 -37.10 9.40
N SER A 152 -30.40 -37.75 8.50
CA SER A 152 -31.64 -38.48 8.80
C SER A 152 -31.82 -39.69 7.87
N GLU A 153 -32.71 -40.63 8.21
CA GLU A 153 -33.05 -41.77 7.33
C GLU A 153 -33.63 -41.32 5.97
N ASP A 154 -34.27 -40.15 5.93
CA ASP A 154 -34.77 -39.57 4.69
C ASP A 154 -33.60 -39.21 3.75
N VAL A 155 -32.50 -38.67 4.27
CA VAL A 155 -31.28 -38.35 3.50
C VAL A 155 -30.71 -39.63 2.85
N PHE A 156 -30.60 -40.73 3.60
CA PHE A 156 -30.11 -42.00 3.07
C PHE A 156 -31.06 -42.61 2.04
N SER A 157 -32.36 -42.54 2.30
CA SER A 157 -33.40 -43.02 1.38
C SER A 157 -33.40 -42.24 0.05
N PHE A 158 -33.05 -40.95 0.09
CA PHE A 158 -32.95 -40.08 -1.07
C PHE A 158 -31.71 -40.35 -1.92
N PHE A 159 -30.53 -40.39 -1.30
CA PHE A 159 -29.28 -40.58 -2.03
C PHE A 159 -29.01 -42.04 -2.43
N ARG A 160 -29.61 -43.03 -1.74
CA ARG A 160 -29.49 -44.48 -2.04
C ARG A 160 -28.04 -44.92 -2.28
N GLU A 161 -27.72 -45.49 -3.44
CA GLU A 161 -26.34 -45.94 -3.73
C GLU A 161 -25.36 -44.79 -3.94
N SER A 162 -25.82 -43.56 -4.19
CA SER A 162 -24.97 -42.39 -4.41
C SER A 162 -24.10 -42.04 -3.19
N ILE A 163 -24.55 -42.40 -1.97
CA ILE A 163 -23.77 -42.19 -0.74
C ILE A 163 -22.41 -42.89 -0.78
N LYS A 164 -22.29 -43.96 -1.58
CA LYS A 164 -21.04 -44.70 -1.74
C LYS A 164 -20.00 -43.88 -2.51
N ASN A 165 -20.39 -42.83 -3.23
CA ASN A 165 -19.45 -42.02 -4.04
C ASN A 165 -18.82 -40.86 -3.28
N LEU A 166 -19.42 -40.46 -2.15
CA LEU A 166 -19.02 -39.29 -1.36
C LEU A 166 -17.63 -39.43 -0.74
N GLU A 167 -16.84 -38.38 -0.90
CA GLU A 167 -15.47 -38.23 -0.40
C GLU A 167 -15.35 -37.08 0.61
N LYS A 168 -16.21 -36.05 0.54
CA LYS A 168 -16.23 -34.93 1.48
C LYS A 168 -17.62 -34.72 2.08
N LEU A 169 -17.68 -34.49 3.38
CA LEU A 169 -18.91 -34.23 4.12
C LEU A 169 -18.74 -33.04 5.05
N HIS A 170 -19.66 -32.09 4.97
CA HIS A 170 -19.74 -30.94 5.85
C HIS A 170 -21.08 -30.97 6.59
N LEU A 171 -21.05 -31.01 7.91
CA LEU A 171 -22.22 -30.97 8.77
C LEU A 171 -22.19 -29.72 9.65
N GLN A 172 -23.27 -28.96 9.65
CA GLN A 172 -23.37 -27.69 10.39
C GLN A 172 -24.56 -27.67 11.34
N ASP A 173 -24.31 -27.42 12.62
CA ASP A 173 -25.35 -27.38 13.66
C ASP A 173 -26.03 -28.74 13.87
N ILE A 174 -25.23 -29.81 13.99
CA ILE A 174 -25.74 -31.14 14.33
C ILE A 174 -26.55 -31.08 15.62
N ILE A 175 -27.76 -31.63 15.60
CA ILE A 175 -28.71 -31.67 16.72
C ILE A 175 -29.17 -33.11 17.06
N ASN A 176 -28.90 -34.09 16.20
CA ASN A 176 -29.26 -35.49 16.39
C ASN A 176 -28.12 -36.31 17.03
N THR A 177 -28.46 -37.07 18.08
CA THR A 177 -27.50 -37.89 18.83
C THR A 177 -27.05 -39.15 18.08
N ASN A 178 -27.77 -39.60 17.04
CA ASN A 178 -27.40 -40.78 16.25
C ASN A 178 -26.46 -40.47 15.07
N THR A 179 -26.08 -39.20 14.85
CA THR A 179 -25.34 -38.76 13.66
C THR A 179 -23.97 -39.45 13.51
N SER A 180 -23.31 -39.84 14.60
CA SER A 180 -22.05 -40.60 14.58
C SER A 180 -22.16 -41.92 13.81
N LYS A 181 -23.20 -42.72 14.06
CA LYS A 181 -23.45 -44.01 13.39
C LYS A 181 -23.84 -43.83 11.94
N GLU A 182 -24.62 -42.79 11.67
CA GLU A 182 -25.09 -42.49 10.32
C GLU A 182 -23.94 -42.10 9.39
N ILE A 183 -22.93 -41.39 9.89
CA ILE A 183 -21.73 -41.05 9.11
C ILE A 183 -20.99 -42.30 8.59
N ASN A 184 -21.01 -43.42 9.33
CA ASN A 184 -20.34 -44.67 8.90
C ASN A 184 -20.91 -45.28 7.62
N ARG A 185 -22.11 -44.86 7.19
CA ARG A 185 -22.69 -45.27 5.91
C ARG A 185 -21.89 -44.70 4.72
N PHE A 186 -21.13 -43.63 4.90
CA PHE A 186 -20.26 -43.01 3.88
C PHE A 186 -18.87 -43.66 3.81
N ARG A 187 -18.78 -44.89 3.30
CA ARG A 187 -17.56 -45.72 3.31
C ARG A 187 -16.34 -45.15 2.55
N ASN A 188 -16.53 -44.14 1.69
CA ASN A 188 -15.46 -43.55 0.88
C ASN A 188 -15.00 -42.17 1.35
N LEU A 189 -15.45 -41.71 2.52
CA LEU A 189 -15.15 -40.40 3.04
C LEU A 189 -13.66 -40.19 3.35
N LYS A 190 -13.09 -39.09 2.86
CA LYS A 190 -11.70 -38.63 3.06
C LYS A 190 -11.62 -37.34 3.87
N TYR A 191 -12.63 -36.48 3.77
CA TYR A 191 -12.71 -35.20 4.47
C TYR A 191 -14.01 -35.12 5.26
N LEU A 192 -13.92 -34.68 6.52
CA LEU A 192 -15.08 -34.46 7.38
C LEU A 192 -14.97 -33.12 8.11
N ASN A 193 -16.00 -32.29 8.00
CA ASN A 193 -16.12 -31.04 8.74
C ASN A 193 -17.39 -31.07 9.60
N LEU A 194 -17.22 -30.91 10.91
CA LEU A 194 -18.28 -31.06 11.91
C LEU A 194 -18.40 -29.79 12.76
N SER A 195 -19.57 -29.17 12.71
CA SER A 195 -20.01 -28.23 13.73
C SER A 195 -21.21 -28.81 14.47
N SER A 196 -21.10 -28.95 15.79
CA SER A 196 -22.23 -29.39 16.63
C SER A 196 -22.49 -28.44 17.79
N LYS A 197 -23.76 -28.41 18.22
CA LYS A 197 -24.21 -27.78 19.47
C LYS A 197 -24.40 -28.80 20.60
N ILE A 198 -24.22 -30.09 20.30
CA ILE A 198 -24.34 -31.21 21.24
C ILE A 198 -23.05 -32.02 21.26
N ASP A 199 -22.91 -32.91 22.23
CA ASP A 199 -21.78 -33.83 22.29
C ASP A 199 -21.83 -34.83 21.14
N PHE A 200 -20.67 -35.10 20.53
CA PHE A 200 -20.52 -36.01 19.39
C PHE A 200 -19.59 -37.17 19.76
N GLN A 201 -20.02 -38.41 19.49
CA GLN A 201 -19.27 -39.61 19.85
C GLN A 201 -18.33 -40.05 18.71
N TYR A 202 -17.08 -39.58 18.74
CA TYR A 202 -16.05 -39.97 17.76
C TYR A 202 -15.72 -41.45 17.77
N SER A 203 -15.84 -42.12 18.93
CA SER A 203 -15.47 -43.54 19.10
C SER A 203 -16.32 -44.51 18.29
N GLU A 204 -17.49 -44.06 17.83
CA GLU A 204 -18.34 -44.82 16.94
C GLU A 204 -17.96 -44.69 15.46
N LEU A 205 -17.07 -43.77 15.07
CA LEU A 205 -16.67 -43.57 13.67
C LEU A 205 -15.78 -44.70 13.15
N ASP A 206 -16.21 -45.36 12.08
CA ASP A 206 -15.56 -46.45 11.35
C ASP A 206 -15.33 -46.04 9.88
N LEU A 207 -14.40 -45.10 9.68
CA LEU A 207 -14.10 -44.49 8.39
C LEU A 207 -12.62 -44.71 8.00
N SER A 208 -12.34 -45.89 7.45
CA SER A 208 -10.99 -46.28 7.04
C SER A 208 -10.31 -45.37 6.01
N LYS A 209 -11.03 -44.51 5.27
CA LYS A 209 -10.46 -43.60 4.27
C LYS A 209 -10.32 -42.14 4.72
N LEU A 210 -10.78 -41.81 5.93
CA LEU A 210 -10.76 -40.45 6.44
C LEU A 210 -9.32 -39.98 6.67
N THR A 211 -8.94 -38.86 6.06
CA THR A 211 -7.61 -38.26 6.15
C THR A 211 -7.61 -36.89 6.82
N GLU A 212 -8.72 -36.16 6.76
CA GLU A 212 -8.84 -34.79 7.28
C GLU A 212 -10.11 -34.62 8.11
N LEU A 213 -9.94 -34.03 9.29
CA LEU A 213 -11.04 -33.70 10.20
C LEU A 213 -10.97 -32.22 10.62
N TYR A 214 -12.07 -31.52 10.44
CA TYR A 214 -12.28 -30.16 10.94
C TYR A 214 -13.44 -30.19 11.91
N THR A 215 -13.28 -29.61 13.10
CA THR A 215 -14.35 -29.65 14.08
C THR A 215 -14.27 -28.54 15.12
N ASN A 216 -15.42 -28.19 15.68
CA ASN A 216 -15.54 -27.28 16.81
C ASN A 216 -15.81 -27.99 18.15
N ILE A 217 -15.76 -29.32 18.15
CA ILE A 217 -16.09 -30.22 19.26
C ILE A 217 -14.78 -30.84 19.78
N PRO A 218 -14.59 -30.98 21.12
CA PRO A 218 -13.37 -31.55 21.67
C PRO A 218 -13.04 -32.95 21.15
N VAL A 219 -11.82 -33.14 20.66
CA VAL A 219 -11.33 -34.36 20.03
C VAL A 219 -10.40 -35.13 20.96
N ASN A 220 -10.69 -36.41 21.21
CA ASN A 220 -9.76 -37.35 21.83
C ASN A 220 -9.27 -38.36 20.77
N LEU A 221 -7.97 -38.41 20.50
CA LEU A 221 -7.39 -39.25 19.45
C LEU A 221 -7.63 -40.75 19.67
N ASN A 222 -7.80 -41.19 20.92
CA ASN A 222 -8.15 -42.59 21.25
C ASN A 222 -9.47 -43.03 20.63
N ASP A 223 -10.38 -42.08 20.37
CA ASP A 223 -11.68 -42.37 19.78
C ASP A 223 -11.57 -42.83 18.32
N PHE A 224 -10.50 -42.47 17.60
CA PHE A 224 -10.36 -42.78 16.17
C PHE A 224 -9.68 -44.12 15.90
N LYS A 225 -9.78 -45.08 16.81
CA LYS A 225 -9.21 -46.43 16.65
C LYS A 225 -9.64 -47.12 15.34
N ASN A 226 -10.86 -46.88 14.88
CA ASN A 226 -11.40 -47.45 13.65
C ASN A 226 -11.20 -46.56 12.41
N SER A 227 -10.57 -45.38 12.58
CA SER A 227 -10.30 -44.42 11.51
C SER A 227 -8.81 -44.02 11.51
N PRO A 228 -7.88 -44.96 11.25
CA PRO A 228 -6.44 -44.79 11.53
C PRO A 228 -5.70 -43.86 10.56
N ASN A 229 -6.32 -43.46 9.45
CA ASN A 229 -5.66 -42.74 8.35
C ASN A 229 -5.74 -41.20 8.45
N ILE A 230 -6.29 -40.67 9.54
CA ILE A 230 -6.42 -39.23 9.74
C ILE A 230 -5.03 -38.61 9.91
N LYS A 231 -4.65 -37.71 9.00
CA LYS A 231 -3.36 -37.02 8.99
C LYS A 231 -3.46 -35.58 9.45
N PHE A 232 -4.63 -34.98 9.35
CA PHE A 232 -4.84 -33.58 9.68
C PHE A 232 -6.08 -33.43 10.55
N ILE A 233 -5.93 -32.73 11.68
CA ILE A 233 -7.05 -32.41 12.57
C ILE A 233 -6.97 -30.93 12.93
N SER A 234 -8.09 -30.22 12.73
CA SER A 234 -8.27 -28.84 13.16
C SER A 234 -9.47 -28.73 14.08
N GLY A 235 -9.26 -28.26 15.32
CA GLY A 235 -10.30 -28.16 16.33
C GLY A 235 -9.75 -28.13 17.76
N PRO A 236 -10.63 -28.10 18.77
CA PRO A 236 -10.22 -28.27 20.16
C PRO A 236 -9.81 -29.73 20.40
N ILE A 237 -8.59 -29.95 20.90
CA ILE A 237 -8.06 -31.30 21.18
C ILE A 237 -7.99 -31.48 22.69
N ASP A 238 -8.66 -32.51 23.20
CA ASP A 238 -8.57 -32.88 24.61
C ASP A 238 -7.22 -33.56 24.85
N THR A 239 -6.36 -32.93 25.65
CA THR A 239 -5.06 -33.47 26.06
C THR A 239 -4.99 -33.79 27.53
N THR A 240 -6.12 -33.78 28.25
CA THR A 240 -6.17 -34.08 29.68
C THR A 240 -5.93 -35.56 29.99
N THR A 241 -6.05 -36.42 28.98
CA THR A 241 -5.81 -37.86 29.07
C THR A 241 -4.82 -38.31 28.00
N ALA A 242 -3.97 -39.28 28.38
CA ALA A 242 -2.97 -39.83 27.47
C ALA A 242 -3.61 -40.62 26.31
N GLN A 243 -3.10 -40.36 25.11
CA GLN A 243 -3.64 -40.83 23.84
C GLN A 243 -2.63 -41.72 23.13
N PHE A 244 -2.68 -43.01 23.49
CA PHE A 244 -1.79 -44.05 22.97
C PHE A 244 -2.39 -44.85 21.82
N GLN A 245 -3.71 -44.76 21.61
CA GLN A 245 -4.43 -45.42 20.53
C GLN A 245 -4.97 -44.32 19.61
N GLY A 246 -5.00 -44.53 18.30
CA GLY A 246 -5.49 -43.52 17.37
C GLY A 246 -4.68 -43.39 16.08
N PRO A 247 -5.03 -42.42 15.22
CA PRO A 247 -4.43 -42.22 13.91
C PRO A 247 -3.04 -41.57 14.00
N GLN A 248 -2.23 -41.81 12.97
CA GLN A 248 -0.92 -41.17 12.81
C GLN A 248 -1.08 -39.75 12.24
N VAL A 249 -1.43 -38.82 13.13
CA VAL A 249 -1.65 -37.42 12.77
C VAL A 249 -0.33 -36.73 12.43
N HIS A 250 -0.30 -36.01 11.31
CA HIS A 250 0.83 -35.25 10.82
C HIS A 250 0.74 -33.76 11.20
N SER A 251 -0.47 -33.21 11.28
CA SER A 251 -0.68 -31.81 11.64
C SER A 251 -1.87 -31.64 12.58
N LEU A 252 -1.64 -30.88 13.65
CA LEU A 252 -2.65 -30.49 14.62
C LEU A 252 -2.79 -28.97 14.62
N ILE A 253 -4.01 -28.49 14.36
CA ILE A 253 -4.37 -27.09 14.48
C ILE A 253 -5.32 -26.92 15.66
N PHE A 254 -4.85 -26.23 16.69
CA PHE A 254 -5.66 -25.95 17.86
C PHE A 254 -6.47 -24.68 17.61
N SER A 255 -7.80 -24.80 17.64
CA SER A 255 -8.75 -23.70 17.55
C SER A 255 -9.76 -23.81 18.70
N ARG A 256 -10.08 -22.69 19.36
CA ARG A 256 -10.84 -22.54 20.61
C ARG A 256 -10.09 -22.79 21.93
N ASN A 257 -10.31 -21.85 22.85
CA ASN A 257 -9.80 -21.79 24.21
C ASN A 257 -10.25 -23.01 25.07
N THR A 258 -9.33 -23.94 25.37
CA THR A 258 -9.52 -24.96 26.41
C THR A 258 -9.14 -24.35 27.76
N ALA A 259 -9.96 -24.53 28.80
CA ALA A 259 -9.71 -23.96 30.14
C ALA A 259 -8.47 -24.55 30.85
N SER A 260 -7.68 -25.39 30.20
CA SER A 260 -6.50 -26.07 30.74
C SER A 260 -5.36 -26.06 29.73
N PRO A 261 -4.09 -26.02 30.20
CA PRO A 261 -2.92 -26.15 29.34
C PRO A 261 -2.95 -27.44 28.54
N ILE A 262 -2.52 -27.37 27.29
CA ILE A 262 -2.37 -28.52 26.41
C ILE A 262 -1.13 -29.30 26.84
N GLN A 263 -1.36 -30.55 27.25
CA GLN A 263 -0.30 -31.47 27.69
C GLN A 263 0.15 -32.30 26.49
N LEU A 264 1.21 -31.83 25.81
CA LEU A 264 1.74 -32.51 24.63
C LEU A 264 2.27 -33.92 24.93
N GLU A 265 2.72 -34.18 26.17
CA GLU A 265 3.11 -35.53 26.62
C GLU A 265 1.97 -36.56 26.51
N ASN A 266 0.72 -36.09 26.53
CA ASN A 266 -0.45 -36.95 26.39
C ASN A 266 -0.84 -37.22 24.93
N ILE A 267 -0.16 -36.60 23.95
CA ILE A 267 -0.35 -36.87 22.53
C ILE A 267 0.82 -37.71 22.01
N HIS A 268 0.63 -39.03 21.89
CA HIS A 268 1.64 -39.91 21.31
C HIS A 268 1.48 -40.05 19.80
N THR A 269 2.02 -39.09 19.04
CA THR A 269 2.04 -39.12 17.58
C THR A 269 3.48 -39.03 17.08
N GLU A 270 4.14 -40.19 16.93
CA GLU A 270 5.47 -40.27 16.29
C GLU A 270 5.49 -39.68 14.87
N SER A 271 4.32 -39.48 14.25
CA SER A 271 4.15 -38.87 12.92
C SER A 271 3.95 -37.37 12.92
N LEU A 272 3.81 -36.70 14.07
CA LEU A 272 3.45 -35.28 14.13
C LEU A 272 4.58 -34.40 13.60
N LYS A 273 4.26 -33.62 12.56
CA LYS A 273 5.19 -32.72 11.86
C LYS A 273 4.89 -31.25 12.12
N ASP A 274 3.62 -30.89 12.27
CA ASP A 274 3.22 -29.48 12.37
C ASP A 274 2.23 -29.25 13.51
N ILE A 275 2.52 -28.24 14.33
CA ILE A 275 1.62 -27.71 15.37
C ILE A 275 1.32 -26.26 15.04
N VAL A 276 0.04 -25.89 15.04
CA VAL A 276 -0.42 -24.51 14.83
C VAL A 276 -1.35 -24.09 15.95
N LEU A 277 -1.08 -22.95 16.57
CA LEU A 277 -1.87 -22.33 17.62
C LEU A 277 -2.40 -20.99 17.15
N TRP A 278 -3.72 -20.88 16.98
CA TRP A 278 -4.39 -19.64 16.57
C TRP A 278 -4.99 -18.86 17.73
N GLU A 279 -5.11 -19.48 18.91
CA GLU A 279 -5.74 -18.89 20.09
C GLU A 279 -4.83 -18.92 21.31
N ASP A 280 -5.27 -18.24 22.37
CA ASP A 280 -4.61 -18.12 23.66
C ASP A 280 -4.60 -19.46 24.43
N LEU A 281 -3.83 -20.41 23.91
CA LEU A 281 -3.63 -21.74 24.48
C LEU A 281 -2.21 -21.88 25.04
N GLU A 282 -2.10 -22.55 26.18
CA GLU A 282 -0.81 -22.84 26.80
C GLU A 282 -0.32 -24.22 26.36
N ILE A 283 0.88 -24.29 25.78
CA ILE A 283 1.56 -25.54 25.42
C ILE A 283 2.86 -25.67 26.20
N GLN A 284 3.11 -26.86 26.76
CA GLN A 284 4.41 -27.26 27.30
C GLN A 284 5.19 -28.05 26.24
N TYR A 285 6.38 -27.55 25.87
CA TYR A 285 7.25 -28.13 24.84
C TYR A 285 8.38 -28.98 25.44
N ASP A 286 8.19 -29.52 26.64
CA ASP A 286 9.18 -30.27 27.42
C ASP A 286 9.17 -31.79 27.14
N HIS A 287 8.51 -32.21 26.05
CA HIS A 287 8.41 -33.60 25.64
C HIS A 287 9.16 -33.86 24.32
N TYR A 288 9.92 -34.96 24.25
CA TYR A 288 10.73 -35.30 23.09
C TYR A 288 9.87 -35.63 21.84
N MET A 289 9.94 -34.76 20.83
CA MET A 289 9.16 -34.82 19.59
C MET A 289 10.07 -34.73 18.37
N PRO A 290 10.76 -35.84 18.00
CA PRO A 290 11.77 -35.82 16.95
C PRO A 290 11.19 -35.67 15.54
N SER A 291 9.91 -35.95 15.32
CA SER A 291 9.29 -35.82 13.99
C SER A 291 8.78 -34.42 13.69
N LEU A 292 8.74 -33.55 14.70
CA LEU A 292 8.20 -32.21 14.60
C LEU A 292 9.10 -31.32 13.75
N GLN A 293 8.52 -30.69 12.72
CA GLN A 293 9.20 -29.86 11.74
C GLN A 293 8.79 -28.39 11.82
N SER A 294 7.55 -28.09 12.23
CA SER A 294 7.08 -26.71 12.37
C SER A 294 6.24 -26.52 13.62
N ILE A 295 6.48 -25.41 14.33
CA ILE A 295 5.61 -24.87 15.37
C ILE A 295 5.25 -23.44 14.99
N PHE A 296 3.95 -23.16 14.93
CA PHE A 296 3.42 -21.84 14.67
C PHE A 296 2.56 -21.37 15.86
N ASP A 297 3.17 -20.63 16.78
CA ASP A 297 2.47 -20.05 17.93
C ASP A 297 2.08 -18.59 17.64
N HIS A 298 0.81 -18.38 17.31
CA HIS A 298 0.21 -17.07 17.08
C HIS A 298 -0.62 -16.59 18.29
N SER A 299 -0.51 -17.26 19.44
CA SER A 299 -1.22 -16.87 20.65
C SER A 299 -0.77 -15.50 21.16
N ARG A 300 -1.66 -14.77 21.82
CA ARG A 300 -1.41 -13.46 22.44
C ARG A 300 -1.01 -13.60 23.93
N ILE A 301 -0.97 -14.81 24.46
CA ILE A 301 -0.53 -15.09 25.83
C ILE A 301 0.95 -14.73 25.98
N LYS A 302 1.21 -13.71 26.81
CA LYS A 302 2.55 -13.32 27.27
C LYS A 302 3.02 -14.27 28.37
N LYS A 303 3.69 -15.35 27.96
CA LYS A 303 4.31 -16.35 28.85
C LYS A 303 5.73 -16.68 28.41
N GLU A 304 6.48 -17.26 29.34
CA GLU A 304 7.85 -17.71 29.12
C GLU A 304 7.93 -18.84 28.09
N PHE A 305 8.89 -18.74 27.16
CA PHE A 305 9.35 -19.84 26.32
C PHE A 305 10.83 -20.08 26.61
N LYS A 306 11.14 -21.27 27.12
CA LYS A 306 12.52 -21.67 27.41
C LYS A 306 13.18 -22.20 26.15
N LEU A 307 14.30 -21.60 25.73
CA LEU A 307 15.02 -22.07 24.54
C LEU A 307 15.55 -23.51 24.72
N SER A 308 15.78 -23.96 25.95
CA SER A 308 16.16 -25.35 26.24
C SER A 308 15.13 -26.37 25.72
N TRP A 309 13.87 -25.98 25.55
CA TRP A 309 12.84 -26.85 25.00
C TRP A 309 13.11 -27.29 23.57
N LEU A 310 13.89 -26.53 22.82
CA LEU A 310 14.31 -26.92 21.46
C LEU A 310 15.19 -28.17 21.45
N SER A 311 15.79 -28.57 22.60
CA SER A 311 16.48 -29.85 22.72
C SER A 311 15.55 -31.06 22.56
N PHE A 312 14.25 -30.88 22.82
CA PHE A 312 13.23 -31.91 22.65
C PHE A 312 12.71 -32.01 21.21
N THR A 313 12.99 -31.04 20.34
CA THR A 313 12.49 -30.99 18.97
C THR A 313 13.63 -30.91 17.94
N PRO A 314 14.55 -31.89 17.89
CA PRO A 314 15.83 -31.77 17.17
C PRO A 314 15.70 -31.57 15.65
N ASN A 315 14.56 -31.91 15.04
CA ASN A 315 14.29 -31.76 13.61
C ASN A 315 13.36 -30.57 13.29
N LEU A 316 13.17 -29.66 14.26
CA LEU A 316 12.37 -28.47 14.06
C LEU A 316 13.04 -27.54 13.06
N ASN A 317 12.35 -27.25 11.97
CA ASN A 317 12.84 -26.40 10.89
C ASN A 317 12.26 -24.99 10.96
N ARG A 318 11.04 -24.83 11.50
CA ARG A 318 10.34 -23.55 11.58
C ARG A 318 9.75 -23.35 12.97
N LEU A 319 10.01 -22.18 13.55
CA LEU A 319 9.50 -21.78 14.85
C LEU A 319 8.98 -20.35 14.79
N THR A 320 7.71 -20.18 15.12
CA THR A 320 7.10 -18.87 15.34
C THR A 320 6.63 -18.77 16.77
N LEU A 321 7.08 -17.73 17.46
CA LEU A 321 6.75 -17.36 18.84
C LEU A 321 6.45 -15.86 18.87
N SER A 322 5.19 -15.47 18.73
CA SER A 322 4.82 -14.06 18.87
C SER A 322 4.38 -13.76 20.30
N GLY A 323 4.81 -12.62 20.87
CA GLY A 323 4.32 -12.18 22.18
C GLY A 323 4.91 -12.92 23.38
N LYS A 324 5.94 -13.75 23.22
CA LYS A 324 6.49 -14.62 24.28
C LYS A 324 7.67 -13.97 25.00
N GLU A 325 7.84 -14.30 26.28
CA GLU A 325 9.05 -13.94 27.02
C GLU A 325 10.10 -15.03 26.81
N ILE A 326 11.14 -14.75 26.02
CA ILE A 326 12.15 -15.77 25.73
C ILE A 326 13.13 -15.89 26.90
N VAL A 327 13.19 -17.08 27.49
CA VAL A 327 14.14 -17.42 28.55
C VAL A 327 15.35 -18.12 27.92
N LEU A 328 16.52 -17.49 28.03
CA LEU A 328 17.78 -17.98 27.48
C LEU A 328 18.47 -18.96 28.45
N ASP A 329 17.95 -20.19 28.52
CA ASP A 329 18.40 -21.25 29.45
C ASP A 329 19.17 -22.39 28.75
N ILE A 330 20.02 -22.04 27.78
CA ILE A 330 20.79 -23.01 26.98
C ILE A 330 22.29 -22.95 27.29
N GLU A 331 22.95 -24.11 27.24
CA GLU A 331 24.41 -24.20 27.39
C GLU A 331 25.12 -23.52 26.22
N THR A 332 26.24 -22.85 26.49
CA THR A 332 26.98 -22.02 25.52
C THR A 332 27.40 -22.78 24.25
N ASN A 333 27.61 -24.09 24.34
CA ASN A 333 28.07 -24.94 23.23
C ASN A 333 26.94 -25.68 22.50
N TRP A 334 25.70 -25.63 23.00
CA TRP A 334 24.58 -26.31 22.35
C TRP A 334 24.27 -25.69 20.98
N LYS A 335 23.80 -26.46 19.99
CA LYS A 335 23.43 -25.94 18.66
C LYS A 335 22.18 -26.66 18.15
N HIS A 336 21.24 -25.91 17.58
CA HIS A 336 20.10 -26.48 16.85
C HIS A 336 20.38 -26.47 15.35
N SER A 337 20.77 -27.63 14.79
CA SER A 337 21.24 -27.70 13.41
C SER A 337 20.12 -27.72 12.37
N SER A 338 18.87 -27.96 12.77
CA SER A 338 17.76 -28.10 11.82
C SER A 338 16.96 -26.81 11.62
N LEU A 339 17.10 -25.81 12.50
CA LEU A 339 16.24 -24.63 12.47
C LEU A 339 16.65 -23.71 11.32
N VAL A 340 15.71 -23.46 10.41
CA VAL A 340 15.88 -22.64 9.19
C VAL A 340 15.12 -21.32 9.29
N SER A 341 13.95 -21.32 9.93
CA SER A 341 13.14 -20.12 10.11
C SER A 341 12.78 -19.89 11.58
N LEU A 342 13.01 -18.67 12.05
CA LEU A 342 12.71 -18.24 13.40
C LEU A 342 11.96 -16.90 13.37
N SER A 343 10.80 -16.86 14.00
CA SER A 343 10.04 -15.63 14.21
C SER A 343 9.80 -15.44 15.69
N VAL A 344 10.34 -14.37 16.27
CA VAL A 344 10.19 -13.99 17.68
C VAL A 344 9.82 -12.50 17.76
N SER A 345 8.59 -12.19 17.33
CA SER A 345 8.08 -10.82 17.32
C SER A 345 7.38 -10.45 18.64
N ASP A 346 7.32 -9.16 18.96
CA ASP A 346 6.61 -8.65 20.16
C ASP A 346 7.07 -9.31 21.49
N SER A 347 8.37 -9.59 21.61
CA SER A 347 8.93 -10.39 22.71
C SER A 347 9.86 -9.60 23.65
N LYS A 348 9.92 -8.27 23.49
CA LYS A 348 10.77 -7.34 24.26
C LYS A 348 12.27 -7.70 24.28
N LEU A 349 12.76 -8.42 23.27
CA LEU A 349 14.16 -8.82 23.18
C LEU A 349 15.08 -7.60 23.11
N GLU A 350 16.13 -7.57 23.93
CA GLU A 350 17.18 -6.54 23.89
C GLU A 350 18.47 -7.06 23.22
N SER A 351 18.81 -8.33 23.43
CA SER A 351 19.95 -9.01 22.81
C SER A 351 19.49 -10.16 21.91
N ILE A 352 20.30 -10.41 20.87
CA ILE A 352 20.11 -11.47 19.87
C ILE A 352 21.33 -12.41 19.80
N ASP A 353 22.22 -12.40 20.80
CA ASP A 353 23.43 -13.24 20.82
C ASP A 353 23.11 -14.73 20.76
N PHE A 354 21.93 -15.12 21.28
CA PHE A 354 21.44 -16.49 21.26
C PHE A 354 21.25 -17.04 19.84
N LEU A 355 21.17 -16.18 18.82
CA LEU A 355 21.09 -16.62 17.42
C LEU A 355 22.32 -17.41 16.98
N ALA A 356 23.46 -17.24 17.64
CA ALA A 356 24.65 -18.05 17.40
C ALA A 356 24.38 -19.56 17.56
N HIS A 357 23.33 -19.95 18.29
CA HIS A 357 22.93 -21.35 18.46
C HIS A 357 22.21 -21.95 17.23
N PHE A 358 21.89 -21.14 16.23
CA PHE A 358 21.12 -21.52 15.02
C PHE A 358 21.94 -21.30 13.73
N PRO A 359 22.98 -22.12 13.48
CA PRO A 359 23.93 -21.89 12.39
C PRO A 359 23.34 -22.01 10.97
N ASN A 360 22.16 -22.63 10.85
CA ASN A 360 21.48 -22.87 9.58
C ASN A 360 20.27 -21.95 9.34
N LEU A 361 20.14 -20.88 10.12
CA LEU A 361 19.05 -19.94 9.99
C LEU A 361 19.12 -19.17 8.66
N GLU A 362 18.02 -19.17 7.91
CA GLU A 362 17.86 -18.49 6.62
C GLU A 362 16.84 -17.34 6.71
N ASP A 363 15.78 -17.52 7.50
CA ASP A 363 14.70 -16.56 7.68
C ASP A 363 14.55 -16.17 9.16
N LEU A 364 14.61 -14.86 9.43
CA LEU A 364 14.49 -14.32 10.77
C LEU A 364 13.45 -13.19 10.81
N ASN A 365 12.55 -13.24 11.80
CA ASN A 365 11.67 -12.12 12.12
C ASN A 365 11.80 -11.77 13.60
N LEU A 366 12.31 -10.59 13.90
CA LEU A 366 12.46 -10.02 15.24
C LEU A 366 11.80 -8.64 15.34
N SER A 367 10.77 -8.39 14.53
CA SER A 367 10.05 -7.12 14.56
C SER A 367 9.38 -6.87 15.92
N ASN A 368 9.19 -5.61 16.29
CA ASN A 368 8.57 -5.19 17.55
C ASN A 368 9.32 -5.71 18.79
N ASN A 369 10.63 -5.47 18.85
CA ASN A 369 11.46 -5.77 20.02
C ASN A 369 12.23 -4.50 20.46
N ASN A 370 13.21 -4.65 21.35
CA ASN A 370 14.04 -3.57 21.87
C ASN A 370 15.51 -3.68 21.41
N ILE A 371 15.77 -4.36 20.29
CA ILE A 371 17.11 -4.71 19.84
C ILE A 371 17.85 -3.44 19.40
N ALA A 372 19.06 -3.24 19.90
CA ALA A 372 19.91 -2.10 19.53
C ALA A 372 21.14 -2.49 18.69
N SER A 373 21.73 -3.67 18.94
CA SER A 373 22.92 -4.16 18.22
C SER A 373 22.57 -5.25 17.22
N LEU A 374 23.12 -5.13 16.00
CA LEU A 374 22.94 -6.09 14.92
C LEU A 374 24.18 -6.96 14.67
N GLU A 375 25.26 -6.78 15.43
CA GLU A 375 26.52 -7.52 15.23
C GLU A 375 26.36 -9.04 15.18
N PRO A 376 25.51 -9.69 16.02
CA PRO A 376 25.36 -11.15 15.98
C PRO A 376 24.85 -11.69 14.65
N LEU A 377 24.17 -10.86 13.83
CA LEU A 377 23.70 -11.27 12.50
C LEU A 377 24.85 -11.48 11.50
N ILE A 378 26.02 -10.86 11.73
CA ILE A 378 27.19 -10.97 10.85
C ILE A 378 27.69 -12.42 10.77
N GLU A 379 27.57 -13.17 11.87
CA GLU A 379 28.02 -14.57 11.97
C GLU A 379 27.05 -15.56 11.29
N LEU A 380 25.81 -15.15 10.96
CA LEU A 380 24.79 -16.01 10.37
C LEU A 380 24.96 -16.12 8.85
N LYS A 381 25.92 -16.93 8.42
CA LYS A 381 26.32 -17.06 6.99
C LYS A 381 25.20 -17.50 6.04
N LYS A 382 24.23 -18.26 6.54
CA LYS A 382 23.06 -18.74 5.76
C LYS A 382 21.87 -17.78 5.78
N LEU A 383 21.91 -16.72 6.58
CA LEU A 383 20.81 -15.78 6.69
C LEU A 383 20.57 -15.11 5.33
N ASN A 384 19.30 -15.15 4.91
CA ASN A 384 18.81 -14.54 3.68
C ASN A 384 17.91 -13.34 4.03
N HIS A 385 16.98 -13.51 4.95
CA HIS A 385 16.00 -12.46 5.29
C HIS A 385 15.97 -12.19 6.79
N ALA A 386 16.00 -10.92 7.17
CA ALA A 386 15.77 -10.48 8.54
C ALA A 386 14.74 -9.34 8.59
N ASN A 387 13.68 -9.51 9.36
CA ASN A 387 12.81 -8.41 9.75
C ASN A 387 13.23 -7.87 11.12
N LEU A 388 13.69 -6.61 11.17
CA LEU A 388 14.09 -5.90 12.39
C LEU A 388 13.28 -4.61 12.57
N ASP A 389 12.11 -4.52 11.95
CA ASP A 389 11.25 -3.34 12.05
C ASP A 389 10.84 -3.08 13.50
N ARG A 390 10.67 -1.81 13.87
CA ARG A 390 10.22 -1.38 15.21
C ARG A 390 11.11 -1.95 16.32
N ASN A 391 12.39 -1.63 16.23
CA ASN A 391 13.42 -1.92 17.24
C ASN A 391 14.12 -0.61 17.66
N ASN A 392 15.23 -0.71 18.40
CA ASN A 392 16.05 0.41 18.86
C ASN A 392 17.39 0.49 18.11
N VAL A 393 17.43 0.03 16.86
CA VAL A 393 18.67 0.03 16.06
C VAL A 393 19.06 1.47 15.74
N ILE A 394 20.28 1.84 16.10
CA ILE A 394 20.85 3.17 15.87
C ILE A 394 21.84 3.14 14.70
N ASP A 395 22.68 2.11 14.63
CA ASP A 395 23.71 1.99 13.61
C ASP A 395 23.60 0.62 12.91
N ILE A 396 23.78 0.60 11.60
CA ILE A 396 23.83 -0.63 10.80
C ILE A 396 25.31 -0.96 10.52
N PRO A 397 25.81 -2.12 10.95
CA PRO A 397 27.17 -2.56 10.63
C PRO A 397 27.44 -2.58 9.13
N ARG A 398 28.61 -2.09 8.72
CA ARG A 398 29.02 -2.02 7.30
C ARG A 398 29.03 -3.40 6.64
N GLU A 399 29.42 -4.42 7.38
CA GLU A 399 29.45 -5.82 6.95
C GLU A 399 28.04 -6.31 6.56
N LEU A 400 27.01 -5.91 7.31
CA LEU A 400 25.63 -6.25 6.96
C LEU A 400 25.19 -5.50 5.71
N ALA A 401 25.48 -4.21 5.60
CA ALA A 401 25.13 -3.42 4.42
C ALA A 401 25.82 -3.90 3.12
N LYS A 402 26.99 -4.54 3.23
CA LYS A 402 27.67 -5.18 2.09
C LYS A 402 27.00 -6.48 1.65
N ASN A 403 26.52 -7.27 2.61
CA ASN A 403 26.01 -8.62 2.37
C ASN A 403 24.49 -8.68 2.18
N PHE A 404 23.77 -7.65 2.64
CA PHE A 404 22.31 -7.58 2.64
C PHE A 404 21.82 -6.29 2.01
N LYS A 405 20.74 -6.40 1.25
CA LYS A 405 19.94 -5.26 0.84
C LYS A 405 19.14 -4.75 2.04
N ILE A 406 19.55 -3.63 2.62
CA ILE A 406 18.76 -2.90 3.61
C ILE A 406 17.53 -2.26 2.94
N VAL A 407 16.35 -2.44 3.53
CA VAL A 407 15.06 -1.95 3.03
C VAL A 407 14.24 -1.29 4.15
N SER A 408 13.35 -0.37 3.76
CA SER A 408 12.41 0.36 4.62
C SER A 408 10.99 -0.22 4.60
N ASP A 409 10.80 -1.41 4.04
CA ASP A 409 9.56 -2.16 4.13
C ASP A 409 9.88 -3.66 4.01
N TYR A 410 9.28 -4.48 4.89
CA TYR A 410 9.52 -5.91 4.91
C TYR A 410 8.72 -6.58 3.80
N GLN A 411 9.40 -6.82 2.69
CA GLN A 411 8.89 -7.67 1.62
C GLN A 411 9.84 -8.85 1.44
N LYS A 412 9.29 -10.07 1.43
CA LYS A 412 10.04 -11.29 1.12
C LYS A 412 10.43 -11.27 -0.36
N HIS A 413 11.54 -10.63 -0.66
CA HIS A 413 12.14 -10.60 -2.00
C HIS A 413 13.08 -11.81 -2.19
N ALA A 414 13.39 -12.17 -3.43
CA ALA A 414 14.31 -13.27 -3.75
C ALA A 414 15.79 -13.04 -3.33
N ASN A 415 16.15 -11.80 -2.95
CA ASN A 415 17.53 -11.41 -2.63
C ASN A 415 17.71 -11.19 -1.13
N LYS A 416 18.93 -11.45 -0.63
CA LYS A 416 19.27 -11.25 0.78
C LYS A 416 18.91 -9.84 1.25
N SER A 417 18.07 -9.71 2.28
CA SER A 417 17.53 -8.43 2.72
C SER A 417 17.37 -8.31 4.23
N ILE A 418 17.48 -7.08 4.73
CA ILE A 418 17.19 -6.72 6.11
C ILE A 418 16.23 -5.54 6.11
N SER A 419 15.06 -5.71 6.72
CA SER A 419 14.11 -4.60 6.95
C SER A 419 14.39 -3.94 8.28
N ILE A 420 14.41 -2.60 8.31
CA ILE A 420 14.79 -1.78 9.47
C ILE A 420 13.79 -0.67 9.81
N SER A 421 12.57 -0.73 9.31
CA SER A 421 11.60 0.37 9.41
C SER A 421 11.30 0.74 10.85
N TYR A 422 11.02 2.02 11.11
CA TYR A 422 10.71 2.52 12.46
C TYR A 422 11.80 2.26 13.51
N ASN A 423 13.07 2.36 13.11
CA ASN A 423 14.22 2.36 14.02
C ASN A 423 14.82 3.77 14.15
N PRO A 424 15.41 4.14 15.31
CA PRO A 424 16.04 5.44 15.54
C PRO A 424 17.43 5.56 14.86
N LEU A 425 17.50 5.28 13.56
CA LEU A 425 18.75 5.22 12.79
C LEU A 425 19.51 6.55 12.74
N ILE A 426 20.80 6.48 13.05
CA ILE A 426 21.80 7.55 12.97
C ILE A 426 22.80 7.27 11.84
N SER A 427 23.33 6.03 11.74
CA SER A 427 24.29 5.67 10.69
C SER A 427 23.92 4.34 10.00
N PRO A 428 23.46 4.38 8.74
CA PRO A 428 23.16 5.54 7.92
C PRO A 428 21.87 6.24 8.39
N PRO A 429 21.73 7.55 8.15
CA PRO A 429 20.49 8.25 8.43
C PRO A 429 19.38 7.76 7.48
N ILE A 430 18.11 7.84 7.90
CA ILE A 430 16.96 7.23 7.18
C ILE A 430 16.83 7.72 5.73
N GLU A 431 17.24 8.96 5.47
CA GLU A 431 17.23 9.62 4.15
C GLU A 431 18.15 8.89 3.15
N ILE A 432 19.19 8.22 3.64
CA ILE A 432 20.05 7.35 2.83
C ILE A 432 19.37 6.01 2.58
N ILE A 433 18.66 5.46 3.57
CA ILE A 433 17.93 4.19 3.40
C ILE A 433 16.76 4.32 2.42
N GLU A 434 15.97 5.38 2.52
CA GLU A 434 14.79 5.64 1.67
C GLU A 434 15.16 5.80 0.20
N ARG A 435 16.39 6.26 -0.10
CA ARG A 435 16.94 6.31 -1.47
C ARG A 435 17.46 4.98 -1.98
N GLY A 436 17.46 3.95 -1.14
CA GLY A 436 17.82 2.58 -1.49
C GLY A 436 19.31 2.36 -1.72
N GLN A 437 19.63 1.22 -2.33
CA GLN A 437 21.01 0.70 -2.37
C GLN A 437 22.02 1.60 -3.10
N LYS A 438 21.56 2.41 -4.07
CA LYS A 438 22.38 3.38 -4.77
C LYS A 438 22.89 4.51 -3.88
N ALA A 439 22.25 4.76 -2.74
CA ALA A 439 22.72 5.72 -1.74
C ALA A 439 23.43 5.02 -0.57
N ILE A 440 22.90 3.88 -0.12
CA ILE A 440 23.43 3.12 1.01
C ILE A 440 24.87 2.66 0.75
N LYS A 441 25.14 2.09 -0.42
CA LYS A 441 26.47 1.55 -0.74
C LYS A 441 27.53 2.67 -0.80
N PRO A 442 27.35 3.78 -1.55
CA PRO A 442 28.32 4.87 -1.52
C PRO A 442 28.54 5.49 -0.14
N TYR A 443 27.48 5.62 0.67
CA TYR A 443 27.61 6.07 2.06
C TYR A 443 28.58 5.17 2.82
N PHE A 444 28.33 3.86 2.86
CA PHE A 444 29.21 2.95 3.58
C PHE A 444 30.60 2.79 2.97
N ASP A 445 30.73 2.88 1.65
CA ASP A 445 32.02 2.78 0.98
C ASP A 445 32.91 3.99 1.26
N SER A 446 32.31 5.19 1.39
CA SER A 446 33.01 6.39 1.84
C SER A 446 33.54 6.29 3.27
N MET A 447 32.93 5.47 4.14
CA MET A 447 33.37 5.26 5.53
C MET A 447 34.59 4.32 5.64
N SER A 448 35.47 4.29 4.64
CA SER A 448 36.70 3.47 4.66
C SER A 448 37.88 4.15 5.34
N ASP A 449 37.86 5.48 5.48
CA ASP A 449 38.88 6.32 6.12
C ASP A 449 38.42 6.83 7.51
N ASP A 450 39.06 7.89 8.03
CA ASP A 450 38.61 8.61 9.24
C ASP A 450 37.16 9.12 9.09
N VAL A 451 36.34 8.82 10.09
CA VAL A 451 34.94 9.22 10.19
C VAL A 451 34.81 10.31 11.27
N GLU A 452 34.04 11.35 10.98
CA GLU A 452 33.73 12.42 11.94
C GLU A 452 32.21 12.54 12.11
N GLU A 453 31.76 12.98 13.28
CA GLU A 453 30.35 13.29 13.53
C GLU A 453 29.97 14.64 12.91
N LEU A 454 28.79 14.74 12.32
CA LEU A 454 28.29 15.95 11.67
C LEU A 454 28.28 17.17 12.61
N ASN A 455 27.84 16.99 13.86
CA ASN A 455 27.74 18.02 14.91
C ASN A 455 27.08 19.35 14.49
N GLU A 456 26.07 19.27 13.62
CA GLU A 456 25.22 20.39 13.24
C GLU A 456 23.78 20.20 13.70
N ALA A 457 23.07 21.31 13.86
CA ALA A 457 21.66 21.31 14.21
C ALA A 457 20.88 22.44 13.53
N LYS A 458 19.56 22.28 13.47
CA LYS A 458 18.64 23.27 12.96
C LYS A 458 17.61 23.62 14.03
N ILE A 459 17.37 24.91 14.20
CA ILE A 459 16.36 25.46 15.11
C ILE A 459 15.42 26.32 14.26
N VAL A 460 14.13 26.00 14.26
CA VAL A 460 13.15 26.66 13.39
C VAL A 460 12.17 27.47 14.23
N PHE A 461 12.12 28.79 13.98
CA PHE A 461 11.21 29.70 14.65
C PHE A 461 9.93 29.86 13.84
N LEU A 462 8.80 29.53 14.46
CA LEU A 462 7.47 29.62 13.87
C LEU A 462 6.58 30.55 14.70
N GLY A 463 5.48 31.00 14.11
CA GLY A 463 4.53 31.91 14.74
C GLY A 463 4.09 33.02 13.80
N ASN A 464 2.95 33.63 14.12
CA ASN A 464 2.37 34.71 13.31
C ASN A 464 3.30 35.93 13.22
N GLY A 465 2.96 36.87 12.33
CA GLY A 465 3.63 38.18 12.28
C GLY A 465 3.63 38.89 13.63
N GLU A 466 4.67 39.66 13.92
CA GLU A 466 4.77 40.60 15.06
C GLU A 466 4.72 39.98 16.48
N VAL A 467 4.79 38.65 16.60
CA VAL A 467 4.92 37.95 17.90
C VAL A 467 6.31 38.10 18.54
N GLY A 468 7.30 38.56 17.76
CA GLY A 468 8.67 38.85 18.22
C GLY A 468 9.67 37.69 18.05
N LYS A 469 9.57 36.93 16.95
CA LYS A 469 10.50 35.84 16.61
C LYS A 469 11.94 36.35 16.45
N THR A 470 12.12 37.38 15.63
CA THR A 470 13.40 38.04 15.37
C THR A 470 14.01 38.61 16.64
N SER A 471 13.20 39.29 17.47
CA SER A 471 13.64 39.84 18.75
C SER A 471 14.05 38.75 19.74
N LEU A 472 13.35 37.60 19.76
CA LEU A 472 13.73 36.46 20.59
C LEU A 472 15.02 35.81 20.11
N MET A 473 15.19 35.63 18.80
CA MET A 473 16.44 35.13 18.21
C MET A 473 17.62 36.04 18.61
N LYS A 474 17.48 37.35 18.46
CA LYS A 474 18.49 38.34 18.87
C LYS A 474 18.81 38.27 20.36
N ALA A 475 17.79 38.22 21.22
CA ALA A 475 17.98 38.09 22.66
C ALA A 475 18.69 36.78 23.05
N LEU A 476 18.42 35.67 22.33
CA LEU A 476 19.12 34.40 22.55
C LEU A 476 20.61 34.49 22.17
N SER A 477 20.94 35.27 21.14
CA SER A 477 22.31 35.60 20.73
C SER A 477 22.99 36.67 21.60
N GLY A 478 22.26 37.29 22.52
CA GLY A 478 22.79 38.33 23.42
C GLY A 478 22.78 39.75 22.83
N GLU A 479 22.06 39.97 21.73
CA GLU A 479 21.84 41.31 21.16
C GLU A 479 20.80 42.11 21.96
N GLU A 480 20.90 43.44 21.90
CA GLU A 480 19.96 44.36 22.55
C GLU A 480 18.59 44.38 21.85
N PHE A 481 17.53 44.63 22.63
CA PHE A 481 16.16 44.72 22.11
C PHE A 481 15.97 45.98 21.27
N ASN A 482 15.35 45.84 20.09
CA ASN A 482 14.95 46.93 19.23
C ASN A 482 13.42 47.05 19.17
N SER A 483 12.87 48.20 19.59
CA SER A 483 11.43 48.47 19.55
C SER A 483 10.89 48.71 18.14
N ASP A 484 11.75 49.15 17.21
CA ASP A 484 11.41 49.49 15.83
C ASP A 484 11.86 48.39 14.85
N GLU A 485 11.87 47.14 15.31
CA GLU A 485 12.29 46.00 14.50
C GLU A 485 11.32 45.77 13.31
N PRO A 486 11.81 45.82 12.06
CA PRO A 486 10.95 45.61 10.90
C PRO A 486 10.46 44.17 10.82
N THR A 487 9.33 43.94 10.18
CA THR A 487 8.86 42.58 9.87
C THR A 487 9.83 41.86 8.96
N THR A 488 10.26 40.65 9.35
CA THR A 488 11.07 39.76 8.52
C THR A 488 10.38 39.49 7.19
N HIS A 489 11.09 39.75 6.10
CA HIS A 489 10.71 39.36 4.75
C HIS A 489 11.44 38.07 4.40
N GLY A 490 10.74 37.07 3.83
CA GLY A 490 11.38 35.81 3.48
C GLY A 490 11.81 35.00 4.69
N ILE A 491 13.08 34.64 4.72
CA ILE A 491 13.73 33.86 5.77
C ILE A 491 14.99 34.59 6.22
N ASN A 492 15.26 34.59 7.53
CA ASN A 492 16.55 34.97 8.09
C ASN A 492 17.24 33.75 8.71
N ILE A 493 18.54 33.53 8.42
CA ILE A 493 19.31 32.38 8.91
C ILE A 493 20.53 32.88 9.68
N ASN A 494 20.55 32.61 10.98
CA ASN A 494 21.63 33.03 11.87
C ASN A 494 22.39 31.84 12.45
N LYS A 495 23.72 31.97 12.55
CA LYS A 495 24.57 30.99 13.26
C LYS A 495 24.31 31.07 14.76
N TYR A 496 24.26 29.92 15.40
CA TYR A 496 24.02 29.79 16.83
C TYR A 496 24.88 28.66 17.41
N ILE A 497 25.79 29.00 18.32
CA ILE A 497 26.71 28.03 18.90
C ILE A 497 26.09 27.48 20.19
N VAL A 498 25.85 26.17 20.23
CA VAL A 498 25.32 25.50 21.42
C VAL A 498 26.46 24.82 22.17
N PRO A 499 26.81 25.26 23.39
CA PRO A 499 27.86 24.62 24.18
C PRO A 499 27.41 23.24 24.68
N LEU A 500 28.34 22.28 24.68
CA LEU A 500 28.17 20.95 25.23
C LEU A 500 28.98 20.78 26.53
N ASN A 501 28.61 19.77 27.34
CA ASN A 501 29.20 19.54 28.67
C ASN A 501 30.69 19.15 28.61
N ASP A 502 31.17 18.67 27.48
CA ASP A 502 32.52 18.16 27.24
C ASP A 502 33.48 19.22 26.65
N ARG A 503 33.13 20.51 26.75
CA ARG A 503 33.84 21.65 26.14
C ARG A 503 33.81 21.68 24.61
N SER A 504 33.05 20.80 23.96
CA SER A 504 32.72 20.92 22.55
C SER A 504 31.49 21.81 22.34
N SER A 505 31.13 22.07 21.08
CA SER A 505 29.95 22.85 20.73
C SER A 505 29.30 22.33 19.45
N VAL A 506 28.00 22.51 19.33
CA VAL A 506 27.23 22.21 18.11
C VAL A 506 27.13 23.49 17.27
N ASP A 507 27.39 23.39 15.97
CA ASP A 507 27.10 24.47 15.02
C ASP A 507 25.62 24.41 14.62
N ALA A 508 24.79 25.20 15.30
CA ALA A 508 23.36 25.27 15.01
C ALA A 508 23.03 26.45 14.09
N SER A 509 21.98 26.29 13.28
CA SER A 509 21.38 27.38 12.50
C SER A 509 19.99 27.71 13.01
N ILE A 510 19.74 28.98 13.33
CA ILE A 510 18.39 29.49 13.64
C ILE A 510 17.76 30.00 12.35
N TRP A 511 16.58 29.48 12.03
CA TRP A 511 15.77 29.87 10.89
C TRP A 511 14.56 30.67 11.37
N ASP A 512 14.52 31.96 11.08
CA ASP A 512 13.40 32.87 11.36
C ASP A 512 12.57 33.10 10.09
N PHE A 513 11.33 32.61 10.08
CA PHE A 513 10.43 32.72 8.95
C PHE A 513 9.54 33.97 9.04
N GLY A 514 9.33 34.64 7.91
CA GLY A 514 8.30 35.68 7.79
C GLY A 514 6.92 35.15 8.23
N GLY A 515 6.25 35.85 9.14
CA GLY A 515 4.98 35.38 9.72
C GLY A 515 3.72 35.69 8.91
N GLN A 516 3.82 35.94 7.60
CA GLN A 516 2.70 36.41 6.78
C GLN A 516 1.89 35.23 6.21
N GLN A 517 0.55 35.30 6.26
CA GLN A 517 -0.33 34.16 5.95
C GLN A 517 -0.23 33.64 4.50
N ILE A 518 0.13 34.48 3.54
CA ILE A 518 0.27 34.10 2.12
C ILE A 518 1.53 33.24 1.89
N MET A 519 2.45 33.21 2.85
CA MET A 519 3.79 32.61 2.72
C MET A 519 3.89 31.17 3.24
N HIS A 520 2.86 30.65 3.92
CA HIS A 520 2.90 29.32 4.56
C HIS A 520 3.16 28.16 3.58
N ALA A 521 2.71 28.26 2.33
CA ALA A 521 3.00 27.24 1.30
C ALA A 521 4.50 27.10 1.03
N THR A 522 5.25 28.20 1.12
CA THR A 522 6.71 28.20 0.92
C THR A 522 7.49 27.76 2.15
N HIS A 523 6.90 27.82 3.36
CA HIS A 523 7.57 27.31 4.56
C HIS A 523 7.83 25.81 4.46
N GLN A 524 6.94 25.07 3.77
CA GLN A 524 7.08 23.63 3.51
C GLN A 524 8.42 23.26 2.88
N LEU A 525 9.04 24.18 2.13
CA LEU A 525 10.34 23.98 1.49
C LEU A 525 11.49 23.84 2.50
N PHE A 526 11.27 24.32 3.72
CA PHE A 526 12.30 24.48 4.74
C PHE A 526 11.92 23.87 6.08
N LEU A 527 10.69 23.39 6.25
CA LEU A 527 10.32 22.54 7.38
C LEU A 527 10.92 21.16 7.13
N SER A 528 11.65 20.64 8.12
CA SER A 528 12.38 19.38 7.99
C SER A 528 12.32 18.60 9.30
N ARG A 529 12.48 17.29 9.22
CA ARG A 529 12.56 16.42 10.41
C ARG A 529 13.88 16.66 11.17
N ARG A 530 13.96 16.11 12.39
CA ARG A 530 15.16 16.09 13.25
C ARG A 530 15.72 17.47 13.60
N CYS A 531 14.84 18.45 13.80
CA CYS A 531 15.21 19.80 14.25
C CYS A 531 14.49 20.18 15.56
N VAL A 532 14.80 21.35 16.12
CA VAL A 532 14.08 21.91 17.27
C VAL A 532 13.18 23.03 16.78
N TYR A 533 11.88 22.92 17.05
CA TYR A 533 10.90 23.95 16.72
C TYR A 533 10.66 24.87 17.91
N VAL A 534 10.67 26.18 17.67
CA VAL A 534 10.35 27.23 18.64
C VAL A 534 9.14 27.98 18.12
N LEU A 535 7.96 27.68 18.67
CA LEU A 535 6.71 28.35 18.32
C LEU A 535 6.53 29.58 19.21
N VAL A 536 6.74 30.76 18.66
CA VAL A 536 6.61 32.03 19.39
C VAL A 536 5.20 32.57 19.26
N ILE A 537 4.61 32.93 20.39
CA ILE A 537 3.27 33.52 20.50
C ILE A 537 3.29 34.73 21.42
N ASN A 538 2.22 35.52 21.42
CA ASN A 538 1.98 36.55 22.42
C ASN A 538 0.61 36.34 23.06
N ASP A 539 0.49 36.61 24.37
CA ASP A 539 -0.75 36.39 25.13
C ASP A 539 -1.71 37.58 25.05
N ARG A 540 -2.09 37.98 23.83
CA ARG A 540 -3.05 39.08 23.64
C ARG A 540 -4.42 38.65 24.18
N LYS A 541 -4.90 39.32 25.24
CA LYS A 541 -6.17 39.02 25.93
C LYS A 541 -7.40 38.98 25.01
N ASP A 542 -7.38 39.71 23.90
CA ASP A 542 -8.52 39.85 22.99
C ASP A 542 -8.45 38.91 21.76
N ASP A 543 -7.40 38.06 21.65
CA ASP A 543 -7.26 37.13 20.52
C ASP A 543 -8.05 35.84 20.77
N LEU A 544 -9.36 35.88 20.50
CA LEU A 544 -10.28 34.74 20.64
C LEU A 544 -9.91 33.52 19.80
N GLN A 545 -8.96 33.65 18.86
CA GLN A 545 -8.49 32.58 17.96
C GLN A 545 -7.07 32.12 18.30
N GLN A 546 -6.49 32.53 19.44
CA GLN A 546 -5.11 32.19 19.81
C GLN A 546 -4.86 30.67 19.81
N ASP A 547 -5.79 29.89 20.39
CA ASP A 547 -5.68 28.43 20.42
C ASP A 547 -5.68 27.82 19.01
N GLN A 548 -6.55 28.31 18.11
CA GLN A 548 -6.59 27.84 16.73
C GLN A 548 -5.29 28.14 15.98
N LYS A 549 -4.68 29.30 16.23
CA LYS A 549 -3.37 29.69 15.65
C LYS A 549 -2.24 28.82 16.19
N ILE A 550 -2.26 28.47 17.48
CA ILE A 550 -1.26 27.56 18.08
C ILE A 550 -1.41 26.17 17.48
N GLU A 551 -2.62 25.62 17.45
CA GLU A 551 -2.89 24.30 16.88
C GLU A 551 -2.47 24.24 15.40
N TYR A 552 -2.78 25.28 14.62
CA TYR A 552 -2.34 25.40 13.23
C TYR A 552 -0.83 25.17 13.09
N TRP A 553 -0.01 25.87 13.88
CA TRP A 553 1.44 25.75 13.81
C TRP A 553 1.95 24.40 14.32
N LEU A 554 1.37 23.87 15.40
CA LEU A 554 1.70 22.54 15.91
C LEU A 554 1.40 21.45 14.88
N GLN A 555 0.29 21.56 14.17
CA GLN A 555 -0.09 20.66 13.07
C GLN A 555 0.85 20.80 11.88
N GLN A 556 1.30 22.02 11.52
CA GLN A 556 2.35 22.19 10.49
C GLN A 556 3.64 21.46 10.89
N VAL A 557 4.07 21.57 12.16
CA VAL A 557 5.24 20.84 12.64
C VAL A 557 5.01 19.34 12.59
N GLN A 558 3.86 18.83 13.01
CA GLN A 558 3.55 17.40 12.95
C GLN A 558 3.57 16.87 11.51
N THR A 559 3.02 17.64 10.57
CA THR A 559 2.92 17.27 9.14
C THR A 559 4.29 17.23 8.45
N TYR A 560 5.13 18.27 8.63
CA TYR A 560 6.38 18.44 7.89
C TYR A 560 7.64 18.18 8.73
N GLY A 561 7.60 18.51 10.01
CA GLY A 561 8.68 18.29 10.97
C GLY A 561 8.68 16.91 11.63
N GLY A 562 7.60 16.12 11.46
CA GLY A 562 7.47 14.78 12.02
C GLY A 562 7.51 14.76 13.55
N ASP A 563 8.44 13.99 14.11
CA ASP A 563 8.64 13.79 15.55
C ASP A 563 9.51 14.86 16.24
N SER A 564 9.95 15.87 15.48
CA SER A 564 10.76 16.98 15.97
C SER A 564 10.12 17.68 17.17
N LYS A 565 10.92 17.99 18.20
CA LYS A 565 10.44 18.58 19.45
C LYS A 565 10.03 20.04 19.26
N VAL A 566 8.91 20.42 19.88
CA VAL A 566 8.38 21.79 19.86
C VAL A 566 8.44 22.41 21.25
N ILE A 567 8.92 23.66 21.32
CA ILE A 567 8.85 24.52 22.50
C ILE A 567 7.96 25.70 22.15
N ILE A 568 6.90 25.93 22.93
CA ILE A 568 6.08 27.14 22.79
C ILE A 568 6.65 28.23 23.69
N VAL A 569 6.92 29.39 23.10
CA VAL A 569 7.46 30.57 23.79
C VAL A 569 6.44 31.71 23.76
N ARG A 570 5.88 32.01 24.93
CA ARG A 570 4.97 33.15 25.15
C ARG A 570 5.80 34.40 25.36
N ASN A 571 5.98 35.18 24.31
CA ASN A 571 6.73 36.43 24.34
C ASN A 571 5.85 37.61 24.80
N LYS A 572 6.51 38.73 25.13
CA LYS A 572 5.89 39.97 25.61
C LYS A 572 5.22 39.83 26.98
N LEU A 573 5.79 39.01 27.87
CA LEU A 573 5.31 38.87 29.26
C LEU A 573 5.22 40.18 30.03
N ASP A 574 6.07 41.16 29.70
CA ASP A 574 6.04 42.52 30.25
C ASP A 574 4.72 43.25 29.96
N MET A 575 4.02 42.86 28.89
CA MET A 575 2.71 43.42 28.51
C MET A 575 1.56 42.47 28.85
N PHE A 576 1.80 41.17 28.78
CA PHE A 576 0.77 40.14 28.89
C PHE A 576 1.24 38.97 29.78
N ASP A 577 0.87 38.99 31.07
CA ASP A 577 1.22 37.94 32.05
C ASP A 577 0.00 37.09 32.45
N VAL A 578 -0.71 36.53 31.46
CA VAL A 578 -1.80 35.60 31.74
C VAL A 578 -1.56 34.31 30.98
N ASN A 579 -1.18 33.24 31.70
CA ASN A 579 -1.07 31.92 31.10
C ASN A 579 -2.44 31.26 30.95
N ASN A 580 -3.07 31.48 29.80
CA ASN A 580 -4.37 30.88 29.46
C ASN A 580 -4.26 29.52 28.75
N LEU A 581 -3.04 29.05 28.47
CA LEU A 581 -2.83 27.83 27.69
C LEU A 581 -2.99 26.56 28.54
N GLN A 582 -3.79 25.63 28.04
CA GLN A 582 -3.99 24.31 28.63
C GLN A 582 -2.88 23.35 28.17
N GLU A 583 -1.65 23.57 28.64
CA GLU A 583 -0.45 22.80 28.24
C GLU A 583 -0.67 21.28 28.28
N GLY A 584 -1.36 20.78 29.31
CA GLY A 584 -1.67 19.34 29.44
C GLY A 584 -2.48 18.78 28.25
N LYS A 585 -3.52 19.51 27.81
CA LYS A 585 -4.33 19.09 26.66
C LYS A 585 -3.57 19.22 25.34
N LEU A 586 -2.77 20.28 25.20
CA LEU A 586 -1.93 20.46 24.02
C LEU A 586 -0.89 19.34 23.91
N LYS A 587 -0.32 18.86 25.01
CA LYS A 587 0.63 17.73 25.02
C LYS A 587 -0.02 16.39 24.70
N GLU A 588 -1.26 16.18 25.13
CA GLU A 588 -2.04 14.98 24.77
C GLU A 588 -2.31 14.93 23.26
N LYS A 589 -2.70 16.07 22.67
CA LYS A 589 -2.95 16.20 21.22
C LYS A 589 -1.67 16.23 20.38
N PHE A 590 -0.60 16.82 20.92
CA PHE A 590 0.70 16.98 20.25
C PHE A 590 1.82 16.43 21.14
N PRO A 591 2.11 15.11 21.08
CA PRO A 591 3.11 14.46 21.95
C PRO A 591 4.55 14.98 21.76
N ASN A 592 4.84 15.66 20.65
CA ASN A 592 6.12 16.31 20.37
C ASN A 592 6.26 17.70 21.06
N LEU A 593 5.18 18.25 21.63
CA LEU A 593 5.22 19.46 22.45
C LEU A 593 5.95 19.18 23.77
N LEU A 594 7.15 19.74 23.90
CA LEU A 594 7.98 19.55 25.09
C LEU A 594 7.50 20.41 26.26
N LYS A 595 7.31 21.71 26.02
CA LYS A 595 7.00 22.67 27.08
C LYS A 595 6.46 24.00 26.55
N VAL A 596 5.72 24.69 27.42
CA VAL A 596 5.31 26.10 27.25
C VAL A 596 6.06 26.95 28.26
N GLU A 597 6.70 28.01 27.81
CA GLU A 597 7.51 28.89 28.64
C GLU A 597 7.28 30.35 28.26
N GLY A 598 7.40 31.27 29.21
CA GLY A 598 7.17 32.70 28.98
C GLY A 598 8.44 33.52 29.03
N VAL A 599 8.54 34.53 28.16
CA VAL A 599 9.67 35.45 28.06
C VAL A 599 9.24 36.90 27.82
N SER A 600 10.12 37.82 28.16
CA SER A 600 10.06 39.20 27.68
C SER A 600 11.40 39.56 27.05
N CYS A 601 11.38 39.79 25.73
CA CYS A 601 12.58 40.24 25.02
C CYS A 601 12.97 41.68 25.38
N SER A 602 12.02 42.51 25.85
CA SER A 602 12.28 43.92 26.17
C SER A 602 13.10 44.10 27.44
N ASN A 603 12.89 43.24 28.46
CA ASN A 603 13.61 43.31 29.73
C ASN A 603 14.48 42.08 30.05
N GLY A 604 14.52 41.09 29.14
CA GLY A 604 15.33 39.88 29.26
C GLY A 604 14.75 38.77 30.15
N THR A 605 13.56 38.95 30.72
CA THR A 605 12.94 37.94 31.61
C THR A 605 12.75 36.61 30.87
N GLY A 606 13.21 35.50 31.47
CA GLY A 606 13.00 34.14 30.96
C GLY A 606 13.90 33.72 29.79
N ILE A 607 14.69 34.62 29.21
CA ILE A 607 15.55 34.33 28.04
C ILE A 607 16.57 33.24 28.35
N ASP A 608 17.26 33.29 29.51
CA ASP A 608 18.24 32.26 29.91
C ASP A 608 17.60 30.87 30.07
N LYS A 609 16.37 30.83 30.57
CA LYS A 609 15.62 29.58 30.75
C LYS A 609 15.29 28.93 29.41
N ILE A 610 14.80 29.72 28.45
CA ILE A 610 14.56 29.26 27.07
C ILE A 610 15.86 28.85 26.40
N ARG A 611 16.94 29.63 26.57
CA ARG A 611 18.26 29.31 26.01
C ARG A 611 18.73 27.93 26.47
N ASN A 612 18.67 27.67 27.77
CA ASN A 612 19.06 26.39 28.33
C ASN A 612 18.18 25.24 27.85
N LEU A 613 16.86 25.47 27.69
CA LEU A 613 15.93 24.47 27.18
C LEU A 613 16.23 24.10 25.72
N ILE A 614 16.40 25.11 24.85
CA ILE A 614 16.77 24.92 23.44
C ILE A 614 18.11 24.19 23.34
N ASN A 615 19.13 24.65 24.08
CA ASN A 615 20.45 24.04 24.09
C ASN A 615 20.40 22.57 24.51
N ALA A 616 19.61 22.23 25.53
CA ALA A 616 19.42 20.85 25.97
C ALA A 616 18.78 19.97 24.88
N GLN A 617 17.81 20.50 24.13
CA GLN A 617 17.17 19.75 23.03
C GLN A 617 18.11 19.58 21.84
N VAL A 618 18.83 20.64 21.45
CA VAL A 618 19.86 20.56 20.40
C VAL A 618 20.92 19.52 20.78
N ALA A 619 21.39 19.52 22.03
CA ALA A 619 22.33 18.53 22.54
C ALA A 619 21.80 17.08 22.53
N GLN A 620 20.50 16.85 22.37
CA GLN A 620 19.91 15.51 22.29
C GLN A 620 19.59 15.06 20.87
N LEU A 621 19.73 15.93 19.86
CA LEU A 621 19.39 15.59 18.48
C LEU A 621 20.24 14.42 17.94
N PRO A 622 19.61 13.32 17.45
CA PRO A 622 20.32 12.19 16.86
C PRO A 622 21.17 12.58 15.64
N MET A 623 20.69 13.54 14.83
CA MET A 623 21.37 14.01 13.62
C MET A 623 22.82 14.47 13.88
N ARG A 624 23.12 14.99 15.09
CA ARG A 624 24.48 15.44 15.44
C ARG A 624 25.50 14.30 15.40
N LYS A 625 25.05 13.09 15.75
CA LYS A 625 25.87 11.88 15.82
C LYS A 625 25.96 11.14 14.49
N VAL A 626 25.34 11.66 13.43
CA VAL A 626 25.48 11.10 12.09
C VAL A 626 26.95 11.14 11.73
N LYS A 627 27.48 9.95 11.49
CA LYS A 627 28.86 9.74 11.08
C LYS A 627 28.97 10.00 9.58
N LEU A 628 29.94 10.83 9.19
CA LEU A 628 30.28 11.11 7.79
C LEU A 628 31.78 10.93 7.57
N ALA A 629 32.12 10.52 6.35
CA ALA A 629 33.52 10.47 5.93
C ALA A 629 34.12 11.89 5.96
N ARG A 630 35.38 12.00 6.38
CA ARG A 630 36.05 13.30 6.53
C ARG A 630 36.04 14.16 5.27
N ASN A 631 36.25 13.54 4.11
CA ASN A 631 36.17 14.21 2.81
C ASN A 631 34.76 14.75 2.49
N TRP A 632 33.69 14.07 2.92
CA TRP A 632 32.32 14.55 2.76
C TRP A 632 32.06 15.81 3.60
N ILE A 633 32.62 15.85 4.83
CA ILE A 633 32.55 17.03 5.69
C ILE A 633 33.34 18.20 5.10
N GLN A 634 34.50 17.95 4.50
CA GLN A 634 35.29 18.98 3.80
C GLN A 634 34.51 19.60 2.63
N VAL A 635 33.89 18.77 1.79
CA VAL A 635 33.02 19.22 0.70
C VAL A 635 31.84 20.04 1.22
N LYS A 636 31.15 19.54 2.26
CA LYS A 636 30.05 20.27 2.92
C LYS A 636 30.50 21.66 3.38
N ASN A 637 31.61 21.75 4.11
CA ASN A 637 32.08 23.01 4.68
C ASN A 637 32.47 24.02 3.58
N GLU A 638 33.11 23.56 2.50
CA GLU A 638 33.46 24.41 1.37
C GLU A 638 32.22 24.93 0.63
N ILE A 639 31.23 24.07 0.37
CA ILE A 639 29.97 24.48 -0.27
C ILE A 639 29.17 25.43 0.62
N LYS A 640 29.05 25.13 1.91
CA LYS A 640 28.35 25.97 2.90
C LYS A 640 28.97 27.37 2.93
N ALA A 641 30.31 27.48 2.90
CA ALA A 641 31.00 28.76 2.82
C ALA A 641 30.65 29.51 1.52
N LEU A 642 30.72 28.84 0.36
CA LEU A 642 30.41 29.45 -0.94
C LEU A 642 28.94 29.88 -1.06
N SER A 643 28.00 29.13 -0.48
CA SER A 643 26.57 29.46 -0.53
C SER A 643 26.20 30.71 0.25
N TYR A 644 27.05 31.17 1.18
CA TYR A 644 26.82 32.45 1.87
C TYR A 644 27.17 33.65 0.99
N ASP A 645 28.16 33.51 0.11
CA ASP A 645 28.67 34.60 -0.72
C ASP A 645 28.03 34.63 -2.12
N GLN A 646 27.52 33.48 -2.59
CA GLN A 646 26.95 33.32 -3.93
C GLN A 646 25.49 32.91 -3.87
N ASP A 647 24.66 33.54 -4.70
CA ASP A 647 23.22 33.26 -4.81
C ASP A 647 22.93 31.84 -5.32
N HIS A 648 23.78 31.33 -6.22
CA HIS A 648 23.69 29.99 -6.77
C HIS A 648 25.06 29.49 -7.26
N LEU A 649 25.26 28.17 -7.29
CA LEU A 649 26.42 27.50 -7.87
C LEU A 649 25.99 26.49 -8.93
N PRO A 650 26.76 26.30 -10.01
CA PRO A 650 26.49 25.26 -10.99
C PRO A 650 26.83 23.86 -10.45
N LEU A 651 26.21 22.82 -11.02
CA LEU A 651 26.48 21.44 -10.60
C LEU A 651 27.92 21.00 -10.91
N SER A 652 28.55 21.61 -11.91
CA SER A 652 29.97 21.42 -12.22
C SER A 652 30.87 21.86 -11.06
N ALA A 653 30.57 23.00 -10.43
CA ALA A 653 31.33 23.47 -9.26
C ALA A 653 31.24 22.48 -8.10
N PHE A 654 30.07 21.90 -7.83
CA PHE A 654 29.92 20.83 -6.84
C PHE A 654 30.80 19.62 -7.17
N THR A 655 30.76 19.18 -8.42
CA THR A 655 31.52 18.03 -8.93
C THR A 655 33.03 18.27 -8.85
N GLU A 656 33.48 19.48 -9.15
CA GLU A 656 34.88 19.89 -9.02
C GLU A 656 35.34 19.91 -7.56
N ILE A 657 34.52 20.45 -6.66
CA ILE A 657 34.80 20.43 -5.21
C ILE A 657 34.85 19.01 -4.68
N CYS A 658 33.91 18.14 -5.08
CA CYS A 658 33.94 16.72 -4.74
C CYS A 658 35.23 16.04 -5.22
N SER A 659 35.60 16.28 -6.48
CA SER A 659 36.80 15.69 -7.08
C SER A 659 38.08 16.20 -6.43
N LYS A 660 38.14 17.49 -6.05
CA LYS A 660 39.24 18.11 -5.29
C LYS A 660 39.47 17.42 -3.95
N HIS A 661 38.40 16.97 -3.29
CA HIS A 661 38.45 16.22 -2.02
C HIS A 661 38.46 14.69 -2.21
N GLY A 662 38.73 14.19 -3.42
CA GLY A 662 38.93 12.76 -3.70
C GLY A 662 37.65 11.94 -3.89
N ILE A 663 36.49 12.58 -4.03
CA ILE A 663 35.21 11.91 -4.29
C ILE A 663 34.97 11.92 -5.81
N HIS A 664 35.40 10.86 -6.50
CA HIS A 664 35.25 10.74 -7.96
C HIS A 664 34.04 9.90 -8.38
N ASP A 665 33.51 9.07 -7.48
CA ASP A 665 32.35 8.24 -7.77
C ASP A 665 31.07 9.09 -7.87
N LYS A 666 30.33 8.94 -8.98
CA LYS A 666 29.14 9.75 -9.27
C LYS A 666 27.97 9.42 -8.34
N GLU A 667 27.84 8.17 -7.91
CA GLU A 667 26.78 7.78 -6.96
C GLU A 667 27.07 8.38 -5.58
N ALA A 668 28.33 8.40 -5.13
CA ALA A 668 28.77 9.06 -3.91
C ALA A 668 28.53 10.58 -3.95
N GLN A 669 28.88 11.24 -5.05
CA GLN A 669 28.61 12.67 -5.23
C GLN A 669 27.12 13.00 -5.17
N THR A 670 26.30 12.22 -5.88
CA THR A 670 24.84 12.35 -5.87
C THR A 670 24.27 12.12 -4.47
N THR A 671 24.71 11.07 -3.79
CA THR A 671 24.32 10.74 -2.42
C THR A 671 24.67 11.86 -1.44
N LEU A 672 25.90 12.38 -1.51
CA LEU A 672 26.34 13.49 -0.69
C LEU A 672 25.50 14.74 -0.96
N ARG A 673 25.28 15.10 -2.23
CA ARG A 673 24.46 16.27 -2.60
C ARG A 673 23.07 16.19 -1.98
N HIS A 674 22.42 15.04 -2.09
CA HIS A 674 21.07 14.87 -1.55
C HIS A 674 21.05 14.87 -0.03
N LEU A 675 22.05 14.28 0.61
CA LEU A 675 22.21 14.37 2.05
C LEU A 675 22.38 15.84 2.50
N LEU A 676 23.20 16.63 1.81
CA LEU A 676 23.36 18.05 2.12
C LEU A 676 22.06 18.85 1.91
N HIS A 677 21.22 18.43 0.96
CA HIS A 677 19.89 18.98 0.78
C HIS A 677 18.97 18.65 1.97
N ASP A 678 18.90 17.39 2.40
CA ASP A 678 18.06 16.97 3.54
C ASP A 678 18.49 17.65 4.84
N LEU A 679 19.81 17.83 5.02
CA LEU A 679 20.39 18.58 6.14
C LEU A 679 20.11 20.09 6.06
N SER A 680 19.47 20.57 4.97
CA SER A 680 19.23 21.99 4.69
C SER A 680 20.51 22.83 4.64
N VAL A 681 21.65 22.21 4.32
CA VAL A 681 22.91 22.93 4.09
C VAL A 681 22.83 23.67 2.75
N ILE A 682 22.19 23.04 1.76
CA ILE A 682 21.94 23.60 0.44
C ILE A 682 20.54 23.26 -0.06
N ILE A 683 20.09 23.94 -1.11
CA ILE A 683 18.93 23.51 -1.90
C ILE A 683 19.44 23.07 -3.27
N ALA A 684 19.08 21.85 -3.68
CA ALA A 684 19.47 21.31 -4.97
C ALA A 684 18.23 20.67 -5.62
N PHE A 685 17.74 21.24 -6.72
CA PHE A 685 16.65 20.66 -7.50
C PHE A 685 17.20 19.66 -8.49
N GLU A 686 16.80 18.39 -8.38
CA GLU A 686 17.21 17.36 -9.33
C GLU A 686 16.51 17.54 -10.68
N GLU A 687 15.35 18.15 -10.70
CA GLU A 687 14.50 18.30 -11.89
C GLU A 687 14.90 19.50 -12.75
N LEU A 688 15.79 20.37 -12.23
CA LEU A 688 16.24 21.60 -12.88
C LEU A 688 17.71 21.53 -13.34
N VAL A 689 18.22 20.33 -13.66
CA VAL A 689 19.63 20.12 -14.10
C VAL A 689 20.00 20.93 -15.34
N ASP A 690 19.02 21.23 -16.19
CA ASP A 690 19.21 22.02 -17.42
C ASP A 690 19.62 23.48 -17.14
N PHE A 691 19.48 23.94 -15.89
CA PHE A 691 19.96 25.24 -15.46
C PHE A 691 21.33 25.14 -14.84
N ASP A 692 22.16 26.15 -15.12
CA ASP A 692 23.50 26.31 -14.54
C ASP A 692 23.44 26.79 -13.07
N MET A 693 22.57 26.18 -12.26
CA MET A 693 22.16 26.58 -10.90
C MET A 693 21.81 25.33 -10.06
N GLY A 694 22.74 24.37 -9.99
CA GLY A 694 22.55 23.09 -9.30
C GLY A 694 22.52 23.17 -7.76
N ILE A 695 22.99 24.28 -7.18
CA ILE A 695 22.97 24.58 -5.74
C ILE A 695 22.47 26.00 -5.54
N LEU A 696 21.50 26.19 -4.66
CA LEU A 696 20.90 27.50 -4.40
C LEU A 696 21.09 27.95 -2.96
N ASN A 697 21.30 29.25 -2.79
CA ASN A 697 21.15 29.92 -1.51
C ASN A 697 19.65 29.99 -1.15
N PRO A 698 19.24 29.52 0.05
CA PRO A 698 17.86 29.61 0.52
C PRO A 698 17.25 31.02 0.44
N HIS A 699 18.02 32.07 0.77
CA HIS A 699 17.53 33.45 0.72
C HIS A 699 17.15 33.87 -0.70
N TRP A 700 18.02 33.56 -1.67
CA TRP A 700 17.83 33.94 -3.07
C TRP A 700 16.58 33.30 -3.67
N ILE A 701 16.38 32.00 -3.47
CA ILE A 701 15.19 31.34 -4.03
C ILE A 701 13.90 31.81 -3.36
N THR A 702 13.91 32.06 -2.04
CA THR A 702 12.72 32.58 -1.35
C THR A 702 12.35 33.97 -1.80
N ASP A 703 13.33 34.88 -1.91
CA ASP A 703 13.10 36.25 -2.34
C ASP A 703 12.45 36.29 -3.73
N GLY A 704 12.97 35.47 -4.67
CA GLY A 704 12.43 35.38 -6.03
C GLY A 704 11.00 34.86 -6.07
N ILE A 705 10.68 33.79 -5.33
CA ILE A 705 9.30 33.27 -5.25
C ILE A 705 8.37 34.31 -4.60
N TYR A 706 8.86 35.00 -3.56
CA TYR A 706 8.08 35.94 -2.77
C TYR A 706 7.72 37.19 -3.58
N ALA A 707 8.65 37.66 -4.42
CA ALA A 707 8.38 38.72 -5.37
C ALA A 707 7.19 38.41 -6.26
N ILE A 708 7.06 37.15 -6.70
CA ILE A 708 6.00 36.75 -7.63
C ILE A 708 4.66 36.61 -6.91
N ILE A 709 4.61 35.82 -5.83
CA ILE A 709 3.34 35.49 -5.16
C ILE A 709 2.69 36.68 -4.44
N ASN A 710 3.45 37.73 -4.15
CA ASN A 710 2.97 38.94 -3.49
C ASN A 710 2.88 40.16 -4.41
N SER A 711 3.18 40.02 -5.71
CA SER A 711 3.14 41.17 -6.63
C SER A 711 1.70 41.58 -6.95
N GLU A 712 1.34 42.81 -6.55
CA GLU A 712 0.08 43.45 -6.94
C GLU A 712 0.02 43.66 -8.46
N ILE A 713 1.16 43.92 -9.09
CA ILE A 713 1.28 44.14 -10.54
C ILE A 713 0.95 42.84 -11.28
N LEU A 714 1.55 41.71 -10.89
CA LEU A 714 1.25 40.41 -11.50
C LEU A 714 -0.17 39.93 -11.19
N ALA A 715 -0.75 40.33 -10.05
CA ALA A 715 -2.13 40.01 -9.70
C ALA A 715 -3.16 40.67 -10.64
N THR A 716 -2.82 41.76 -11.33
CA THR A 716 -3.75 42.49 -12.22
C THR A 716 -4.34 41.60 -13.32
N ASN A 717 -3.59 40.61 -13.79
CA ASN A 717 -4.03 39.63 -14.80
C ASN A 717 -4.75 38.41 -14.19
N LYS A 718 -5.35 38.55 -12.99
CA LYS A 718 -6.15 37.51 -12.33
C LYS A 718 -5.40 36.17 -12.24
N GLY A 719 -4.15 36.23 -11.79
CA GLY A 719 -3.28 35.08 -11.59
C GLY A 719 -2.61 34.49 -12.83
N TYR A 720 -2.83 35.05 -14.02
CA TYR A 720 -2.03 34.72 -15.20
C TYR A 720 -0.77 35.59 -15.25
N ILE A 721 0.40 34.96 -15.31
CA ILE A 721 1.69 35.65 -15.41
C ILE A 721 2.44 35.19 -16.65
N LYS A 722 3.20 36.10 -17.28
CA LYS A 722 4.12 35.78 -18.38
C LYS A 722 5.57 35.98 -17.96
N LEU A 723 6.49 35.16 -18.48
CA LEU A 723 7.91 35.27 -18.12
C LEU A 723 8.51 36.69 -18.24
N PRO A 724 8.23 37.48 -19.29
CA PRO A 724 8.77 38.85 -19.38
C PRO A 724 8.22 39.79 -18.30
N GLU A 725 6.97 39.60 -17.88
CA GLU A 725 6.34 40.39 -16.81
C GLU A 725 6.97 40.03 -15.46
N VAL A 726 7.19 38.73 -15.22
CA VAL A 726 7.92 38.24 -14.04
C VAL A 726 9.34 38.79 -13.99
N GLN A 727 10.07 38.76 -15.10
CA GLN A 727 11.44 39.29 -15.15
C GLN A 727 11.46 40.79 -14.83
N LYS A 728 10.54 41.56 -15.40
CA LYS A 728 10.43 43.00 -15.13
C LYS A 728 10.14 43.27 -13.65
N GLU A 729 9.27 42.47 -13.03
CA GLU A 729 8.96 42.63 -11.62
C GLU A 729 10.16 42.30 -10.72
N LEU A 730 10.87 41.21 -11.02
CA LEU A 730 12.09 40.84 -10.32
C LEU A 730 13.18 41.92 -10.45
N ASP A 731 13.38 42.47 -11.65
CA ASP A 731 14.36 43.53 -11.91
C ASP A 731 14.00 44.85 -11.21
N ASN A 732 12.69 45.15 -11.05
CA ASN A 732 12.23 46.34 -10.33
C ASN A 732 12.48 46.23 -8.82
N LEU A 733 12.20 45.06 -8.24
CA LEU A 733 12.35 44.83 -6.80
C LEU A 733 13.81 44.58 -6.40
N PHE A 734 14.57 43.91 -7.27
CA PHE A 734 15.95 43.51 -7.03
C PHE A 734 16.82 43.78 -8.27
N PRO A 735 17.27 45.03 -8.45
CA PRO A 735 18.13 45.41 -9.57
C PRO A 735 19.36 44.49 -9.66
N GLU A 736 19.65 43.99 -10.87
CA GLU A 736 20.81 43.14 -11.21
C GLU A 736 20.84 41.73 -10.59
N LYS A 737 20.06 41.44 -9.53
CA LYS A 737 20.08 40.15 -8.80
C LYS A 737 19.50 38.97 -9.58
N TYR A 738 18.43 39.19 -10.36
CA TYR A 738 17.69 38.12 -11.06
C TYR A 738 17.73 38.20 -12.58
N VAL A 739 18.73 38.87 -13.17
CA VAL A 739 18.80 39.11 -14.62
C VAL A 739 18.74 37.79 -15.40
N GLY A 740 17.68 37.63 -16.19
CA GLY A 740 17.43 36.43 -17.00
C GLY A 740 17.03 35.18 -16.21
N LYS A 741 16.73 35.31 -14.92
CA LYS A 741 16.45 34.19 -13.99
C LYS A 741 14.95 33.91 -13.82
N ALA A 742 14.04 34.71 -14.39
CA ALA A 742 12.60 34.52 -14.24
C ALA A 742 12.12 33.10 -14.58
N ARG A 743 12.68 32.49 -15.65
CA ARG A 743 12.35 31.12 -16.04
C ARG A 743 12.69 30.12 -14.93
N PHE A 744 13.87 30.26 -14.32
CA PHE A 744 14.31 29.39 -13.23
C PHE A 744 13.40 29.48 -12.01
N ILE A 745 13.04 30.71 -11.60
CA ILE A 745 12.15 30.92 -10.45
C ILE A 745 10.77 30.32 -10.71
N VAL A 746 10.20 30.54 -11.91
CA VAL A 746 8.89 29.98 -12.26
C VAL A 746 8.92 28.46 -12.35
N GLU A 747 9.96 27.87 -12.94
CA GLU A 747 10.10 26.40 -12.96
C GLU A 747 10.33 25.82 -11.56
N SER A 748 11.03 26.55 -10.67
CA SER A 748 11.12 26.19 -9.24
C SER A 748 9.75 26.22 -8.56
N MET A 749 8.93 27.25 -8.84
CA MET A 749 7.55 27.31 -8.33
C MET A 749 6.68 26.15 -8.82
N MET A 750 6.91 25.65 -10.04
CA MET A 750 6.20 24.48 -10.57
C MET A 750 6.56 23.20 -9.81
N GLN A 751 7.84 22.98 -9.49
CA GLN A 751 8.27 21.82 -8.69
C GLN A 751 7.59 21.76 -7.32
N PHE A 752 7.20 22.92 -6.80
CA PHE A 752 6.51 23.05 -5.52
C PHE A 752 4.99 23.11 -5.62
N GLU A 753 4.44 22.87 -6.81
CA GLU A 753 3.00 22.96 -7.10
C GLU A 753 2.41 24.34 -6.72
N LEU A 754 3.21 25.41 -6.83
CA LEU A 754 2.77 26.79 -6.58
C LEU A 754 2.23 27.47 -7.85
N CYS A 755 2.54 26.93 -9.03
CA CYS A 755 2.02 27.41 -10.31
C CYS A 755 1.96 26.29 -11.36
N HIS A 756 1.26 26.55 -12.47
CA HIS A 756 1.13 25.61 -13.60
C HIS A 756 1.17 26.34 -14.95
N PRO A 757 1.81 25.78 -16.00
CA PRO A 757 1.78 26.35 -17.35
C PRO A 757 0.38 26.30 -17.97
N ILE A 758 -0.02 27.33 -18.73
CA ILE A 758 -1.30 27.34 -19.45
C ILE A 758 -1.10 27.44 -20.96
N GLY A 759 -1.79 26.57 -21.71
CA GLY A 759 -1.68 26.46 -23.15
C GLY A 759 -0.46 25.65 -23.58
N SER A 760 0.03 25.86 -24.81
CA SER A 760 1.24 25.17 -25.27
C SER A 760 2.47 25.65 -24.49
N LEU A 761 3.50 24.79 -24.35
CA LEU A 761 4.78 25.16 -23.72
C LEU A 761 5.45 26.39 -24.37
N LYS A 762 5.07 26.74 -25.61
CA LYS A 762 5.54 27.93 -26.32
C LYS A 762 4.89 29.23 -25.80
N SER A 763 3.75 29.17 -25.12
CA SER A 763 2.98 30.34 -24.65
C SER A 763 3.69 31.11 -23.53
N LYS A 764 4.61 30.45 -22.79
CA LYS A 764 5.35 31.00 -21.63
C LYS A 764 4.44 31.71 -20.62
N THR A 765 3.21 31.23 -20.48
CA THR A 765 2.17 31.78 -19.60
C THR A 765 1.86 30.77 -18.51
N TYR A 766 1.74 31.24 -17.27
CA TYR A 766 1.56 30.41 -16.09
C TYR A 766 0.40 30.93 -15.25
N LEU A 767 -0.27 30.01 -14.56
CA LEU A 767 -1.25 30.31 -13.53
C LEU A 767 -0.60 30.18 -12.16
N VAL A 768 -0.73 31.23 -11.35
CA VAL A 768 -0.38 31.23 -9.92
C VAL A 768 -1.68 31.34 -9.12
N PRO A 769 -2.17 30.27 -8.45
CA PRO A 769 -3.43 30.30 -7.72
C PRO A 769 -3.49 31.37 -6.63
N ASN A 770 -2.39 31.69 -5.96
CA ASN A 770 -2.35 32.72 -4.92
C ASN A 770 -2.69 34.13 -5.45
N LEU A 771 -2.36 34.39 -6.71
CA LEU A 771 -2.65 35.66 -7.41
C LEU A 771 -4.08 35.70 -7.98
N LEU A 772 -4.89 34.66 -7.79
CA LEU A 772 -6.30 34.67 -8.18
C LEU A 772 -7.12 35.67 -7.34
N PRO A 773 -8.19 36.23 -7.90
CA PRO A 773 -9.15 37.02 -7.13
C PRO A 773 -9.78 36.16 -6.02
N THR A 774 -10.24 36.80 -4.96
CA THR A 774 -10.92 36.12 -3.84
C THR A 774 -12.31 35.62 -4.20
N GLU A 775 -12.99 36.25 -5.17
CA GLU A 775 -14.33 35.89 -5.59
C GLU A 775 -14.54 36.08 -7.10
N VAL A 776 -15.51 35.33 -7.65
CA VAL A 776 -16.02 35.51 -9.03
C VAL A 776 -17.54 35.67 -9.04
N LYS A 777 -18.05 36.27 -10.11
CA LYS A 777 -19.48 36.60 -10.28
C LYS A 777 -20.37 35.40 -10.64
N ILE A 778 -19.84 34.37 -11.30
CA ILE A 778 -20.62 33.23 -11.79
C ILE A 778 -20.05 31.94 -11.18
N ARG A 779 -20.83 31.31 -10.29
CA ARG A 779 -20.49 30.04 -9.63
C ARG A 779 -21.43 28.89 -9.99
N ALA A 780 -22.52 29.18 -10.71
CA ALA A 780 -23.55 28.20 -11.01
C ALA A 780 -23.07 27.13 -12.00
N LEU A 781 -23.34 25.87 -11.68
CA LEU A 781 -23.18 24.74 -12.59
C LEU A 781 -24.38 24.64 -13.53
N THR A 782 -24.16 24.13 -14.74
CA THR A 782 -25.25 23.73 -15.62
C THR A 782 -25.85 22.42 -15.09
N PRO A 783 -27.18 22.33 -14.85
CA PRO A 783 -27.81 21.10 -14.37
C PRO A 783 -27.60 19.94 -15.35
N GLY A 784 -27.14 18.80 -14.85
CA GLY A 784 -26.94 17.55 -15.60
C GLY A 784 -27.85 16.43 -15.10
N ALA A 785 -27.81 15.27 -15.77
CA ALA A 785 -28.67 14.14 -15.46
C ALA A 785 -28.36 13.49 -14.09
N ASN A 786 -27.08 13.46 -13.70
CA ASN A 786 -26.61 12.96 -12.41
C ASN A 786 -25.83 14.05 -11.69
N THR A 787 -26.07 14.22 -10.39
CA THR A 787 -25.33 15.16 -9.53
C THR A 787 -24.82 14.44 -8.29
N ILE A 788 -23.54 14.66 -7.99
CA ILE A 788 -22.81 14.11 -6.85
C ILE A 788 -22.41 15.28 -5.95
N HIS A 789 -22.74 15.19 -4.67
CA HIS A 789 -22.26 16.13 -3.65
C HIS A 789 -21.39 15.38 -2.66
N PHE A 790 -20.25 15.96 -2.32
CA PHE A 790 -19.28 15.35 -1.42
C PHE A 790 -18.51 16.41 -0.65
N VAL A 791 -18.13 16.09 0.59
CA VAL A 791 -17.43 17.03 1.46
C VAL A 791 -16.25 16.32 2.11
N PHE A 792 -15.04 16.85 1.90
CA PHE A 792 -13.90 16.53 2.75
C PHE A 792 -13.90 17.49 3.94
N LYS A 793 -14.03 16.97 5.15
CA LYS A 793 -13.96 17.75 6.38
C LYS A 793 -12.66 17.47 7.11
N TYR A 794 -12.00 18.52 7.58
CA TYR A 794 -10.74 18.43 8.29
C TYR A 794 -10.95 18.82 9.74
N GLU A 795 -11.11 17.83 10.63
CA GLU A 795 -11.38 18.10 12.04
C GLU A 795 -10.23 18.84 12.72
N ASN A 796 -8.99 18.46 12.39
CA ASN A 796 -7.80 19.05 12.98
C ASN A 796 -7.34 20.28 12.18
N LEU A 797 -6.96 20.09 10.91
CA LEU A 797 -6.39 21.14 10.06
C LEU A 797 -6.75 20.97 8.59
N LEU A 798 -7.26 22.04 7.96
CA LEU A 798 -7.19 22.21 6.52
C LEU A 798 -5.91 22.99 6.16
N PRO A 799 -4.88 22.36 5.54
CA PRO A 799 -3.65 23.08 5.23
C PRO A 799 -3.89 24.19 4.18
N PRO A 800 -3.45 25.44 4.40
CA PRO A 800 -3.71 26.56 3.50
C PRO A 800 -3.17 26.37 2.07
N ALA A 801 -2.14 25.54 1.92
CA ALA A 801 -1.54 25.24 0.62
C ALA A 801 -2.27 24.11 -0.13
N LEU A 802 -3.14 23.34 0.53
CA LEU A 802 -3.76 22.15 -0.06
C LEU A 802 -4.66 22.51 -1.24
N PHE A 803 -5.54 23.51 -1.06
CA PHE A 803 -6.46 23.90 -2.13
C PHE A 803 -5.76 24.58 -3.32
N PRO A 804 -4.79 25.51 -3.14
CA PRO A 804 -3.94 25.99 -4.23
C PRO A 804 -3.26 24.88 -5.04
N LYS A 805 -2.71 23.85 -4.37
CA LYS A 805 -2.11 22.69 -5.05
C LYS A 805 -3.14 21.87 -5.82
N LEU A 806 -4.34 21.71 -5.27
CA LEU A 806 -5.46 21.07 -5.96
C LEU A 806 -5.81 21.81 -7.26
N LEU A 807 -5.84 23.15 -7.24
CA LEU A 807 -6.06 23.96 -8.44
C LEU A 807 -4.96 23.79 -9.48
N VAL A 808 -3.70 23.63 -9.06
CA VAL A 808 -2.57 23.34 -9.96
C VAL A 808 -2.76 21.97 -10.63
N ARG A 809 -3.06 20.92 -9.86
CA ARG A 809 -3.22 19.55 -10.39
C ARG A 809 -4.42 19.41 -11.32
N LEU A 810 -5.53 20.09 -11.03
CA LEU A 810 -6.77 20.03 -11.83
C LEU A 810 -6.84 21.09 -12.93
N SER A 811 -5.74 21.82 -13.16
CA SER A 811 -5.73 23.01 -14.02
C SER A 811 -6.12 22.76 -15.47
N SER A 812 -5.84 21.57 -16.02
CA SER A 812 -6.27 21.13 -17.36
C SER A 812 -7.79 21.10 -17.52
N ASN A 813 -8.53 20.86 -16.43
CA ASN A 813 -9.98 20.75 -16.44
C ASN A 813 -10.66 22.05 -16.00
N ILE A 814 -9.92 23.07 -15.55
CA ILE A 814 -10.53 24.34 -15.10
C ILE A 814 -11.11 25.06 -16.31
N SER A 815 -12.43 25.26 -16.30
CA SER A 815 -13.09 26.18 -17.22
C SER A 815 -12.42 27.55 -17.12
N ALA A 816 -12.04 28.13 -18.27
CA ALA A 816 -11.48 29.48 -18.32
C ALA A 816 -12.32 30.48 -17.50
N ASP A 817 -11.67 31.51 -16.97
CA ASP A 817 -12.25 32.64 -16.21
C ASP A 817 -13.06 32.28 -14.94
N ARG A 818 -13.31 31.00 -14.65
CA ARG A 818 -14.19 30.52 -13.58
C ARG A 818 -13.39 29.89 -12.43
N ARG A 819 -12.42 30.65 -11.92
CA ARG A 819 -11.56 30.26 -10.80
C ARG A 819 -11.24 31.45 -9.90
N TRP A 820 -11.12 31.18 -8.61
CA TRP A 820 -10.77 32.12 -7.56
C TRP A 820 -9.93 31.39 -6.52
N ARG A 821 -9.41 32.13 -5.54
CA ARG A 821 -8.46 31.60 -4.56
C ARG A 821 -8.99 30.40 -3.77
N THR A 822 -10.30 30.34 -3.54
CA THR A 822 -10.98 29.30 -2.74
C THR A 822 -12.00 28.49 -3.54
N GLY A 823 -11.94 28.52 -4.87
CA GLY A 823 -12.82 27.68 -5.68
C GLY A 823 -12.58 27.72 -7.19
N ALA A 824 -13.11 26.73 -7.89
CA ALA A 824 -13.06 26.66 -9.34
C ALA A 824 -14.23 25.85 -9.91
N ILE A 825 -14.59 26.19 -11.16
CA ILE A 825 -15.45 25.34 -12.00
C ILE A 825 -14.55 24.54 -12.93
N LEU A 826 -14.66 23.22 -12.83
CA LEU A 826 -14.05 22.26 -13.71
C LEU A 826 -15.06 21.81 -14.77
N SER A 827 -14.59 21.46 -15.95
CA SER A 827 -15.41 20.94 -17.02
C SER A 827 -14.60 20.02 -17.93
N ASP A 828 -15.20 18.93 -18.35
CA ASP A 828 -14.68 18.08 -19.42
C ASP A 828 -15.75 17.91 -20.48
N SER A 829 -15.50 18.46 -21.67
CA SER A 829 -16.44 18.42 -22.78
C SER A 829 -16.57 17.03 -23.41
N SER A 830 -15.54 16.19 -23.32
CA SER A 830 -15.58 14.82 -23.85
C SER A 830 -16.47 13.93 -23.00
N LEU A 831 -16.48 14.16 -21.68
CA LEU A 831 -17.27 13.41 -20.72
C LEU A 831 -18.65 14.02 -20.44
N ASN A 832 -18.94 15.20 -20.99
CA ASN A 832 -20.15 15.98 -20.73
C ASN A 832 -20.39 16.20 -19.22
N VAL A 833 -19.37 16.68 -18.51
CA VAL A 833 -19.39 16.91 -17.05
C VAL A 833 -18.93 18.31 -16.67
N GLN A 834 -19.44 18.80 -15.54
CA GLN A 834 -18.96 19.99 -14.83
C GLN A 834 -18.81 19.67 -13.35
N ALA A 835 -17.82 20.29 -12.69
CA ALA A 835 -17.69 20.22 -11.24
C ALA A 835 -17.46 21.61 -10.64
N LEU A 836 -18.02 21.86 -9.47
CA LEU A 836 -17.71 22.99 -8.60
C LEU A 836 -16.92 22.44 -7.42
N ILE A 837 -15.70 22.95 -7.25
CA ILE A 837 -14.88 22.69 -6.07
C ILE A 837 -14.72 23.99 -5.29
N GLU A 838 -15.01 23.95 -3.98
CA GLU A 838 -14.94 25.11 -3.10
C GLU A 838 -14.27 24.74 -1.77
N GLU A 839 -13.42 25.64 -1.30
CA GLU A 839 -12.77 25.56 0.00
C GLU A 839 -13.40 26.57 0.96
N ASP A 840 -13.71 26.08 2.16
CA ASP A 840 -14.20 26.88 3.27
C ASP A 840 -13.24 26.70 4.46
N SER A 841 -12.36 27.67 4.62
CA SER A 841 -11.36 27.68 5.71
C SER A 841 -11.99 27.81 7.09
N VAL A 842 -13.21 28.36 7.21
CA VAL A 842 -13.88 28.54 8.51
C VAL A 842 -14.42 27.22 9.00
N ASP A 843 -15.15 26.51 8.13
CA ASP A 843 -15.69 25.18 8.42
C ASP A 843 -14.65 24.06 8.25
N LYS A 844 -13.45 24.40 7.75
CA LYS A 844 -12.35 23.48 7.39
C LYS A 844 -12.83 22.37 6.45
N VAL A 845 -13.52 22.75 5.37
CA VAL A 845 -14.07 21.79 4.40
C VAL A 845 -13.67 22.11 2.97
N ILE A 846 -13.56 21.05 2.15
CA ILE A 846 -13.56 21.15 0.70
C ILE A 846 -14.85 20.50 0.20
N LYS A 847 -15.71 21.31 -0.42
CA LYS A 847 -16.99 20.91 -1.00
C LYS A 847 -16.78 20.62 -2.49
N ILE A 848 -17.28 19.48 -2.94
CA ILE A 848 -17.21 19.03 -4.32
C ILE A 848 -18.63 18.75 -4.79
N THR A 849 -19.04 19.40 -5.88
CA THR A 849 -20.29 19.10 -6.57
C THR A 849 -19.98 18.76 -8.01
N VAL A 850 -20.30 17.55 -8.47
CA VAL A 850 -20.09 17.12 -9.86
C VAL A 850 -21.42 16.84 -10.51
N THR A 851 -21.65 17.33 -11.73
CA THR A 851 -22.89 17.15 -12.47
C THR A 851 -22.60 16.79 -13.93
N GLY A 852 -23.38 15.87 -14.50
CA GLY A 852 -23.23 15.43 -15.89
C GLY A 852 -23.43 13.94 -16.08
N ASP A 853 -23.15 13.44 -17.28
CA ASP A 853 -23.44 12.05 -17.64
C ASP A 853 -22.45 11.09 -16.97
N GLN A 854 -21.15 11.42 -17.01
CA GLN A 854 -20.04 10.67 -16.39
C GLN A 854 -19.59 11.28 -15.05
N ALA A 855 -20.54 11.81 -14.26
CA ALA A 855 -20.22 12.53 -13.02
C ALA A 855 -19.41 11.70 -12.01
N ARG A 856 -19.61 10.37 -11.96
CA ARG A 856 -18.91 9.46 -11.03
C ARG A 856 -17.42 9.35 -11.34
N ASP A 857 -17.07 9.05 -12.59
CA ASP A 857 -15.68 8.87 -13.00
C ASP A 857 -14.89 10.17 -12.81
N PHE A 858 -15.50 11.30 -13.15
CA PHE A 858 -14.89 12.60 -12.94
C PHE A 858 -14.76 12.95 -11.44
N PHE A 859 -15.76 12.60 -10.62
CA PHE A 859 -15.65 12.73 -9.17
C PHE A 859 -14.54 11.85 -8.59
N ALA A 860 -14.40 10.60 -9.03
CA ALA A 860 -13.34 9.69 -8.58
C ALA A 860 -11.95 10.28 -8.86
N HIS A 861 -11.75 10.89 -10.03
CA HIS A 861 -10.52 11.61 -10.38
C HIS A 861 -10.23 12.78 -9.41
N ILE A 862 -11.23 13.61 -9.10
CA ILE A 862 -11.08 14.72 -8.15
C ILE A 862 -10.79 14.19 -6.74
N ARG A 863 -11.56 13.20 -6.26
CA ARG A 863 -11.41 12.56 -4.95
C ARG A 863 -10.00 12.01 -4.78
N GLN A 864 -9.46 11.33 -5.80
CA GLN A 864 -8.11 10.77 -5.77
C GLN A 864 -7.03 11.85 -5.67
N ASN A 865 -7.19 12.98 -6.36
CA ASN A 865 -6.26 14.11 -6.23
C ASN A 865 -6.25 14.70 -4.82
N VAL A 866 -7.42 14.86 -4.19
CA VAL A 866 -7.52 15.32 -2.79
C VAL A 866 -6.88 14.31 -1.83
N ARG A 867 -7.18 13.02 -1.97
CA ARG A 867 -6.55 11.94 -1.17
C ARG A 867 -5.03 11.91 -1.33
N SER A 868 -4.53 12.04 -2.55
CA SER A 868 -3.09 12.09 -2.85
C SER A 868 -2.40 13.28 -2.16
N LEU A 869 -3.04 14.45 -2.15
CA LEU A 869 -2.50 15.64 -1.47
C LEU A 869 -2.48 15.49 0.06
N ASN A 870 -3.43 14.74 0.63
CA ASN A 870 -3.42 14.39 2.05
C ASN A 870 -2.30 13.38 2.38
N GLY A 871 -2.04 12.43 1.49
CA GLY A 871 -0.99 11.41 1.64
C GLY A 871 -1.09 10.65 2.96
N ASN A 872 0.06 10.29 3.55
CA ASN A 872 0.14 9.58 4.83
C ASN A 872 -0.27 10.44 6.05
N ASN A 873 -0.61 11.72 5.84
CA ASN A 873 -0.97 12.64 6.92
C ASN A 873 -2.49 12.69 7.17
N SER A 874 -3.30 11.93 6.43
CA SER A 874 -4.77 11.94 6.52
C SER A 874 -5.29 11.84 7.95
N ASP A 875 -4.75 10.91 8.75
CA ASP A 875 -5.15 10.73 10.15
C ASP A 875 -4.75 11.92 11.03
N SER A 876 -3.54 12.44 10.85
CA SER A 876 -3.05 13.61 11.60
C SER A 876 -3.86 14.88 11.30
N LEU A 877 -4.32 15.03 10.06
CA LEU A 877 -5.17 16.13 9.60
C LEU A 877 -6.65 15.96 10.03
N GLY A 878 -7.04 14.76 10.48
CA GLY A 878 -8.42 14.45 10.88
C GLY A 878 -9.38 14.50 9.70
N VAL A 879 -8.98 13.95 8.55
CA VAL A 879 -9.78 13.98 7.33
C VAL A 879 -10.97 13.03 7.44
N GLN A 880 -12.17 13.56 7.24
CA GLN A 880 -13.41 12.81 7.12
C GLN A 880 -14.02 13.03 5.75
N GLU A 881 -14.49 11.94 5.16
CA GLU A 881 -15.18 11.94 3.89
C GLU A 881 -16.68 11.85 4.13
N LEU A 882 -17.41 12.91 3.82
CA LEU A 882 -18.79 13.10 4.20
C LEU A 882 -19.70 13.20 2.96
N ILE A 883 -20.85 12.52 3.04
CA ILE A 883 -21.87 12.48 1.99
C ILE A 883 -23.12 13.21 2.49
N PRO A 884 -23.55 14.29 1.84
CA PRO A 884 -24.83 14.95 2.15
C PRO A 884 -26.03 14.02 1.94
N LEU A 885 -27.01 14.10 2.84
CA LEU A 885 -28.21 13.27 2.77
C LEU A 885 -29.17 13.82 1.72
N PRO A 886 -29.72 12.98 0.82
CA PRO A 886 -30.59 13.43 -0.27
C PRO A 886 -31.78 14.27 0.21
N GLY A 887 -31.85 15.52 -0.25
CA GLY A 887 -32.90 16.49 0.11
C GLY A 887 -32.68 17.20 1.44
N TYR A 888 -31.52 17.01 2.07
CA TYR A 888 -31.14 17.57 3.37
C TYR A 888 -29.64 17.92 3.37
N ASP A 889 -29.24 18.88 2.53
CA ASP A 889 -27.83 19.17 2.24
C ASP A 889 -27.00 19.60 3.48
N ASP A 890 -27.67 20.13 4.52
CA ASP A 890 -27.04 20.48 5.82
C ASP A 890 -26.69 19.26 6.69
N TYR A 891 -27.19 18.08 6.35
CA TYR A 891 -26.98 16.85 7.10
C TYR A 891 -26.13 15.89 6.30
N THR A 892 -25.04 15.43 6.89
CA THR A 892 -24.11 14.50 6.24
C THR A 892 -24.01 13.17 7.00
N VAL A 893 -23.43 12.18 6.34
CA VAL A 893 -23.02 10.90 6.94
C VAL A 893 -21.59 10.57 6.50
N SER A 894 -20.82 9.95 7.38
CA SER A 894 -19.46 9.50 7.02
C SER A 894 -19.51 8.38 5.99
N TYR A 895 -18.66 8.49 4.98
CA TYR A 895 -18.41 7.41 4.02
C TYR A 895 -17.93 6.14 4.73
N SER A 896 -17.03 6.25 5.71
CA SER A 896 -16.54 5.10 6.49
C SER A 896 -17.66 4.39 7.25
N ASP A 897 -18.60 5.16 7.81
CA ASP A 897 -19.74 4.60 8.55
C ASP A 897 -20.66 3.83 7.59
N LEU A 898 -20.90 4.36 6.39
CA LEU A 898 -21.68 3.64 5.39
C LEU A 898 -21.00 2.34 4.95
N ILE A 899 -19.68 2.33 4.82
CA ILE A 899 -18.90 1.10 4.57
C ILE A 899 -19.02 0.13 5.74
N GLY A 900 -18.94 0.60 6.98
CA GLY A 900 -19.16 -0.23 8.19
C GLY A 900 -20.57 -0.83 8.24
N HIS A 901 -21.59 -0.03 7.92
CA HIS A 901 -22.96 -0.52 7.79
C HIS A 901 -23.10 -1.61 6.71
N GLU A 902 -22.43 -1.46 5.57
CA GLU A 902 -22.43 -2.48 4.50
C GLU A 902 -21.69 -3.76 4.95
N LEU A 903 -20.57 -3.62 5.68
CA LEU A 903 -19.82 -4.73 6.28
C LEU A 903 -20.64 -5.53 7.29
N ASP A 904 -21.40 -4.84 8.14
CA ASP A 904 -22.24 -5.42 9.18
C ASP A 904 -23.61 -5.90 8.65
N GLY A 905 -23.87 -5.73 7.35
CA GLY A 905 -25.14 -6.10 6.74
C GLY A 905 -26.33 -5.24 7.20
N VAL A 906 -26.09 -3.99 7.59
CA VAL A 906 -27.10 -3.02 8.05
C VAL A 906 -27.53 -2.15 6.87
N PRO A 907 -28.69 -2.41 6.23
CA PRO A 907 -29.04 -1.84 4.91
C PRO A 907 -29.52 -0.38 4.94
N LYS A 908 -29.74 0.18 6.14
CA LYS A 908 -30.31 1.51 6.34
C LYS A 908 -29.51 2.29 7.38
N TYR A 909 -29.15 3.52 7.03
CA TYR A 909 -28.64 4.51 7.95
C TYR A 909 -29.81 5.35 8.47
N TYR A 910 -29.97 5.46 9.79
CA TYR A 910 -31.00 6.29 10.41
C TYR A 910 -30.38 7.55 10.99
N ASN A 911 -30.78 8.71 10.48
CA ASN A 911 -30.40 9.99 11.08
C ASN A 911 -31.46 10.42 12.10
N GLY A 912 -31.07 10.49 13.37
CA GLY A 912 -31.98 10.81 14.48
C GLY A 912 -32.49 12.26 14.49
N THR A 913 -31.76 13.21 13.91
CA THR A 913 -32.13 14.63 13.92
C THR A 913 -33.27 14.91 12.94
N ILE A 914 -33.13 14.45 11.70
CA ILE A 914 -34.20 14.54 10.69
C ILE A 914 -35.24 13.41 10.81
N ARG A 915 -34.99 12.44 11.70
CA ARG A 915 -35.84 11.28 11.99
C ARG A 915 -36.21 10.49 10.73
N ARG A 916 -35.23 10.28 9.84
CA ARG A 916 -35.41 9.55 8.58
C ARG A 916 -34.32 8.51 8.37
N SER A 917 -34.70 7.42 7.69
CA SER A 917 -33.78 6.37 7.25
C SER A 917 -33.46 6.53 5.77
N PHE A 918 -32.20 6.30 5.43
CA PHE A 918 -31.68 6.35 4.07
C PHE A 918 -31.08 4.97 3.73
N PRO A 919 -31.33 4.43 2.53
CA PRO A 919 -30.70 3.18 2.11
C PRO A 919 -29.19 3.38 1.93
N VAL A 920 -28.38 2.58 2.64
CA VAL A 920 -26.91 2.69 2.62
C VAL A 920 -26.37 2.50 1.21
N SER A 921 -26.83 1.45 0.52
CA SER A 921 -26.45 1.18 -0.87
C SER A 921 -26.76 2.32 -1.84
N LYS A 922 -27.83 3.12 -1.61
CA LYS A 922 -28.14 4.29 -2.47
C LYS A 922 -27.20 5.46 -2.22
N LEU A 923 -26.75 5.64 -0.97
CA LEU A 923 -25.79 6.69 -0.62
C LEU A 923 -24.41 6.35 -1.19
N LEU A 924 -23.97 5.08 -1.09
CA LEU A 924 -22.69 4.62 -1.64
C LEU A 924 -22.69 4.60 -3.17
N SER A 925 -23.69 3.99 -3.81
CA SER A 925 -23.79 3.93 -5.28
C SER A 925 -24.01 5.29 -5.97
N GLY A 926 -24.36 6.32 -5.19
CA GLY A 926 -24.42 7.69 -5.67
C GLY A 926 -23.03 8.34 -5.82
N ILE A 927 -22.01 7.80 -5.14
CA ILE A 927 -20.66 8.37 -5.06
C ILE A 927 -19.65 7.54 -5.86
N GLU A 928 -19.75 6.20 -5.79
CA GLU A 928 -18.77 5.27 -6.37
C GLU A 928 -19.46 4.01 -6.90
N SER A 929 -18.74 3.23 -7.71
CA SER A 929 -19.28 1.97 -8.24
C SER A 929 -19.36 0.91 -7.13
N LYS A 930 -20.20 -0.11 -7.33
CA LYS A 930 -20.30 -1.24 -6.38
C LYS A 930 -18.97 -2.02 -6.27
N GLU A 931 -18.19 -2.05 -7.35
CA GLU A 931 -16.85 -2.63 -7.38
C GLU A 931 -15.87 -1.84 -6.50
N GLU A 932 -15.93 -0.51 -6.55
CA GLU A 932 -15.12 0.38 -5.71
C GLU A 932 -15.51 0.27 -4.23
N THR A 933 -16.80 0.22 -3.92
CA THR A 933 -17.30 -0.09 -2.56
C THR A 933 -16.79 -1.44 -2.08
N THR A 934 -16.77 -2.45 -2.96
CA THR A 934 -16.24 -3.78 -2.64
C THR A 934 -14.72 -3.77 -2.41
N ARG A 935 -13.97 -2.97 -3.19
CA ARG A 935 -12.53 -2.74 -2.95
C ARG A 935 -12.27 -2.09 -1.60
N ALA A 936 -13.00 -1.02 -1.25
CA ALA A 936 -12.88 -0.34 0.04
C ALA A 936 -13.21 -1.30 1.21
N ILE A 937 -14.27 -2.10 1.07
CA ILE A 937 -14.62 -3.17 2.00
C ILE A 937 -13.49 -4.19 2.16
N ASN A 938 -12.85 -4.59 1.05
CA ASN A 938 -11.75 -5.55 1.06
C ASN A 938 -10.45 -4.97 1.64
N GLU A 939 -10.18 -3.67 1.49
CA GLU A 939 -9.08 -2.98 2.15
C GLU A 939 -9.28 -2.95 3.67
N VAL A 940 -10.47 -2.57 4.15
CA VAL A 940 -10.80 -2.61 5.59
C VAL A 940 -10.67 -4.03 6.14
N LYS A 941 -11.09 -5.05 5.37
CA LYS A 941 -10.91 -6.47 5.72
C LYS A 941 -9.43 -6.88 5.73
N LYS A 942 -8.58 -6.36 4.85
CA LYS A 942 -7.12 -6.65 4.86
C LYS A 942 -6.45 -6.13 6.13
N ASP A 943 -6.82 -4.94 6.60
CA ASP A 943 -6.31 -4.41 7.88
C ASP A 943 -6.81 -5.20 9.10
N THR A 944 -7.88 -6.01 8.94
CA THR A 944 -8.37 -6.94 9.96
C THR A 944 -7.87 -8.39 9.79
N VAL A 945 -7.15 -8.73 8.72
CA VAL A 945 -6.73 -10.12 8.40
C VAL A 945 -5.21 -10.31 8.57
N VAL A 946 -4.85 -11.05 9.62
CA VAL A 946 -3.51 -11.64 9.81
C VAL A 946 -3.27 -12.66 8.68
N THR A 947 -2.21 -12.47 7.89
CA THR A 947 -1.93 -13.27 6.69
C THR A 947 -1.24 -14.61 7.03
N VAL A 948 -1.76 -15.71 6.48
CA VAL A 948 -1.20 -17.07 6.58
C VAL A 948 -0.88 -17.58 5.17
N ASN A 949 0.35 -18.03 4.94
CA ASN A 949 0.80 -18.59 3.66
C ASN A 949 0.98 -20.11 3.75
N VAL A 950 0.41 -20.87 2.81
CA VAL A 950 0.61 -22.32 2.63
C VAL A 950 1.22 -22.60 1.25
N LYS A 951 2.25 -23.46 1.19
CA LYS A 951 3.00 -23.87 -0.01
C LYS A 951 2.44 -25.17 -0.64
N THR A 952 2.47 -25.26 -1.97
CA THR A 952 2.49 -26.49 -2.80
C THR A 952 3.16 -26.13 -4.13
N GLY A 953 4.02 -26.86 -4.84
CA GLY A 953 4.63 -28.21 -4.82
C GLY A 953 5.29 -28.39 -6.22
N ASP A 954 6.45 -29.06 -6.30
CA ASP A 954 7.40 -29.03 -7.44
C ASP A 954 6.93 -29.68 -8.77
N THR A 955 7.37 -29.13 -9.91
CA THR A 955 7.46 -29.83 -11.21
C THR A 955 8.70 -29.43 -12.03
N ASN A 956 9.43 -30.42 -12.54
CA ASN A 956 10.68 -30.32 -13.31
C ASN A 956 10.44 -30.17 -14.82
N ILE A 957 11.14 -29.27 -15.50
CA ILE A 957 11.36 -29.31 -16.97
C ILE A 957 12.82 -28.98 -17.31
N THR A 958 13.42 -29.86 -18.12
CA THR A 958 14.80 -29.87 -18.62
C THR A 958 15.03 -28.92 -19.79
N ASN A 959 16.15 -28.17 -19.81
CA ASN A 959 16.63 -27.46 -20.99
C ASN A 959 18.05 -27.91 -21.41
N VAL A 960 18.19 -28.22 -22.70
CA VAL A 960 19.40 -28.74 -23.35
C VAL A 960 20.22 -27.59 -23.93
N ASN A 961 21.52 -27.52 -23.64
CA ASN A 961 22.49 -26.91 -24.54
C ASN A 961 23.91 -27.52 -24.42
N ASN A 962 24.57 -27.62 -25.57
CA ASN A 962 25.74 -28.46 -25.85
C ASN A 962 27.08 -27.90 -25.31
N ASN A 963 27.68 -28.56 -24.32
CA ASN A 963 29.01 -29.21 -24.41
C ASN A 963 29.51 -29.73 -23.04
N THR A 964 29.43 -31.06 -22.88
CA THR A 964 30.30 -31.99 -22.11
C THR A 964 30.94 -31.53 -20.79
N ASN A 965 30.14 -31.50 -19.71
CA ASN A 965 30.29 -32.36 -18.52
C ASN A 965 29.18 -32.00 -17.52
N THR A 966 28.27 -32.94 -17.30
CA THR A 966 26.97 -32.78 -16.66
C THR A 966 27.06 -32.91 -15.13
N GLN A 967 26.80 -31.83 -14.40
CA GLN A 967 26.29 -31.86 -13.03
C GLN A 967 25.17 -30.81 -12.92
N GLU A 968 23.95 -31.30 -12.72
CA GLU A 968 22.71 -30.52 -12.66
C GLU A 968 22.68 -29.69 -11.36
N GLN A 969 22.74 -28.35 -11.49
CA GLN A 969 22.45 -27.41 -10.42
C GLN A 969 21.12 -26.72 -10.71
N THR A 970 20.11 -27.02 -9.90
CA THR A 970 18.80 -26.36 -9.93
C THR A 970 18.90 -25.01 -9.21
N GLN A 971 18.91 -23.91 -9.98
CA GLN A 971 18.69 -22.56 -9.45
C GLN A 971 17.19 -22.23 -9.59
N THR A 972 16.52 -21.93 -8.48
CA THR A 972 15.18 -21.34 -8.47
C THR A 972 15.30 -19.89 -8.01
N SER A 973 15.16 -18.94 -8.93
CA SER A 973 14.91 -17.54 -8.62
C SER A 973 13.45 -17.22 -8.93
N THR A 974 12.65 -16.88 -7.93
CA THR A 974 11.30 -16.36 -8.14
C THR A 974 11.21 -14.98 -7.50
N GLN A 975 11.37 -13.93 -8.32
CA GLN A 975 10.85 -12.61 -7.98
C GLN A 975 9.35 -12.63 -8.29
N SER A 976 8.50 -12.45 -7.28
CA SER A 976 7.09 -12.13 -7.49
C SER A 976 6.85 -10.70 -7.02
N GLN A 977 7.11 -9.72 -7.89
CA GLN A 977 6.20 -8.58 -7.94
C GLN A 977 4.92 -9.12 -8.57
N GLN A 978 3.79 -9.03 -7.88
CA GLN A 978 2.50 -9.05 -8.58
C GLN A 978 2.44 -7.75 -9.39
N VAL A 979 3.10 -7.76 -10.54
CA VAL A 979 2.80 -6.80 -11.59
C VAL A 979 1.53 -7.31 -12.21
N ASP A 980 0.46 -6.54 -12.13
CA ASP A 980 -0.72 -6.80 -12.92
C ASP A 980 -0.34 -6.54 -14.39
N ILE A 981 0.15 -7.59 -15.06
CA ILE A 981 0.68 -7.52 -16.43
C ILE A 981 -0.39 -6.92 -17.36
N LYS A 982 -1.68 -7.12 -17.05
CA LYS A 982 -2.80 -6.54 -17.78
C LYS A 982 -2.87 -5.02 -17.61
N ILE A 983 -2.55 -4.49 -16.43
CA ILE A 983 -2.42 -3.03 -16.22
C ILE A 983 -1.24 -2.47 -17.01
N GLU A 984 -0.11 -3.17 -17.05
CA GLU A 984 1.07 -2.73 -17.83
C GLU A 984 0.84 -2.81 -19.34
N LEU A 985 0.15 -3.85 -19.82
CA LEU A 985 -0.24 -4.01 -21.23
C LEU A 985 -1.25 -2.95 -21.66
N LYS A 986 -2.27 -2.67 -20.83
CA LYS A 986 -3.21 -1.56 -21.03
C LYS A 986 -2.50 -0.21 -21.00
N GLY A 987 -1.54 -0.04 -20.09
CA GLY A 987 -0.71 1.16 -19.98
C GLY A 987 0.18 1.36 -21.21
N LEU A 988 0.72 0.27 -21.79
CA LEU A 988 1.49 0.29 -23.03
C LEU A 988 0.61 0.69 -24.21
N LYS A 989 -0.55 0.04 -24.39
CA LYS A 989 -1.50 0.36 -25.47
C LYS A 989 -1.98 1.80 -25.38
N GLY A 990 -2.51 2.22 -24.24
CA GLY A 990 -3.03 3.59 -24.08
C GLY A 990 -1.97 4.67 -24.31
N SER A 991 -0.70 4.40 -23.95
CA SER A 991 0.40 5.33 -24.25
C SER A 991 0.78 5.33 -25.73
N ALA A 992 0.75 4.16 -26.37
CA ALA A 992 1.16 3.99 -27.76
C ALA A 992 0.10 4.45 -28.75
N GLU A 993 -1.20 4.27 -28.46
CA GLU A 993 -2.30 4.72 -29.33
C GLU A 993 -2.35 6.24 -29.42
N ASN A 994 -2.27 6.94 -28.28
CA ASN A 994 -2.21 8.40 -28.25
C ASN A 994 -1.02 8.92 -29.09
N LEU A 995 0.15 8.28 -28.99
CA LEU A 995 1.28 8.66 -29.82
C LEU A 995 1.05 8.34 -31.31
N LEU A 996 0.49 7.17 -31.63
CA LEU A 996 0.26 6.77 -33.01
C LEU A 996 -0.81 7.63 -33.69
N GLU A 997 -1.75 8.19 -32.92
CA GLU A 997 -2.70 9.21 -33.37
C GLU A 997 -2.00 10.54 -33.63
N ASP A 998 -1.21 11.05 -32.67
CA ASP A 998 -0.36 12.24 -32.86
C ASP A 998 0.53 12.12 -34.11
N LEU A 999 1.17 10.96 -34.32
CA LEU A 999 2.03 10.70 -35.47
C LEU A 999 1.26 10.63 -36.79
N ARG A 1000 -0.02 10.27 -36.79
CA ARG A 1000 -0.85 10.29 -37.99
C ARG A 1000 -1.22 11.72 -38.35
N ASP A 1001 -1.67 12.49 -37.37
CA ASP A 1001 -2.04 13.89 -37.56
C ASP A 1001 -0.84 14.69 -38.05
N ASP A 1002 0.32 14.55 -37.39
CA ASP A 1002 1.56 15.19 -37.82
C ASP A 1002 1.99 14.72 -39.24
N ALA A 1003 1.75 13.45 -39.59
CA ALA A 1003 2.04 12.94 -40.92
C ALA A 1003 1.07 13.46 -42.00
N GLU A 1004 -0.17 13.81 -41.64
CA GLU A 1004 -1.12 14.45 -42.54
C GLU A 1004 -0.70 15.88 -42.89
N ASP A 1005 -0.14 16.59 -41.93
CA ASP A 1005 0.28 17.99 -42.07
C ASP A 1005 1.69 18.14 -42.68
N GLU A 1006 2.65 17.30 -42.30
CA GLU A 1006 4.08 17.50 -42.61
C GLU A 1006 4.57 16.68 -43.83
N ILE A 1007 3.90 15.58 -44.21
CA ILE A 1007 4.32 14.73 -45.35
C ILE A 1007 3.62 15.16 -46.64
N THR A 1008 4.36 15.86 -47.49
CA THR A 1008 3.85 16.40 -48.76
C THR A 1008 3.62 15.34 -49.85
N ASP A 1009 4.39 14.24 -49.87
CA ASP A 1009 4.19 13.13 -50.83
C ASP A 1009 3.01 12.23 -50.39
N PRO A 1010 1.91 12.15 -51.18
CA PRO A 1010 0.75 11.33 -50.85
C PRO A 1010 1.04 9.82 -50.76
N ALA A 1011 2.04 9.32 -51.50
CA ALA A 1011 2.39 7.90 -51.49
C ALA A 1011 3.16 7.52 -50.22
N GLU A 1012 4.09 8.36 -49.78
CA GLU A 1012 4.83 8.19 -48.52
C GLU A 1012 3.92 8.36 -47.31
N ARG A 1013 3.07 9.40 -47.31
CA ARG A 1013 2.07 9.63 -46.25
C ARG A 1013 1.17 8.41 -46.04
N LYS A 1014 0.58 7.90 -47.12
CA LYS A 1014 -0.30 6.73 -47.06
C LYS A 1014 0.43 5.46 -46.59
N LYS A 1015 1.73 5.35 -46.92
CA LYS A 1015 2.56 4.23 -46.48
C LYS A 1015 2.85 4.32 -44.98
N PHE A 1016 3.18 5.49 -44.45
CA PHE A 1016 3.45 5.70 -43.03
C PHE A 1016 2.21 5.47 -42.16
N ILE A 1017 1.07 6.06 -42.53
CA ILE A 1017 -0.22 5.86 -41.82
C ILE A 1017 -0.57 4.37 -41.76
N ARG A 1018 -0.35 3.64 -42.86
CA ARG A 1018 -0.58 2.19 -42.91
C ARG A 1018 0.37 1.40 -42.00
N GLU A 1019 1.59 1.89 -41.76
CA GLU A 1019 2.50 1.27 -40.80
C GLU A 1019 1.99 1.50 -39.37
N CYS A 1020 1.53 2.70 -39.04
CA CYS A 1020 0.88 3.00 -37.75
C CYS A 1020 -0.36 2.14 -37.50
N ASP A 1021 -1.22 1.93 -38.52
CA ASP A 1021 -2.41 1.05 -38.43
C ASP A 1021 -2.06 -0.40 -38.10
N LYS A 1022 -0.95 -0.89 -38.63
CA LYS A 1022 -0.50 -2.25 -38.34
C LYS A 1022 0.05 -2.37 -36.91
N VAL A 1023 0.61 -1.29 -36.35
CA VAL A 1023 1.08 -1.28 -34.96
C VAL A 1023 -0.09 -1.22 -33.99
N VAL A 1024 -1.13 -0.41 -34.26
CA VAL A 1024 -2.37 -0.39 -33.47
C VAL A 1024 -3.00 -1.80 -33.41
N LYS A 1025 -3.13 -2.47 -34.56
CA LYS A 1025 -3.64 -3.85 -34.59
C LYS A 1025 -2.77 -4.85 -33.83
N ALA A 1026 -1.46 -4.62 -33.80
CA ALA A 1026 -0.56 -5.47 -33.02
C ALA A 1026 -0.72 -5.20 -31.50
N LEU A 1027 -0.97 -3.96 -31.11
CA LEU A 1027 -1.25 -3.57 -29.72
C LEU A 1027 -2.59 -4.11 -29.23
N ASP A 1028 -3.63 -4.15 -30.08
CA ASP A 1028 -4.91 -4.80 -29.77
C ASP A 1028 -4.71 -6.28 -29.44
N VAL A 1029 -3.88 -6.98 -30.22
CA VAL A 1029 -3.57 -8.39 -29.96
C VAL A 1029 -2.73 -8.55 -28.70
N VAL A 1030 -1.81 -7.62 -28.42
CA VAL A 1030 -0.92 -7.68 -27.24
C VAL A 1030 -1.65 -7.33 -25.94
N GLU A 1031 -2.66 -6.46 -25.96
CA GLU A 1031 -3.46 -6.12 -24.78
C GLU A 1031 -4.26 -7.31 -24.23
N GLU A 1032 -4.75 -8.18 -25.12
CA GLU A 1032 -5.58 -9.33 -24.78
C GLU A 1032 -4.77 -10.54 -24.27
N ILE A 1033 -3.45 -10.39 -24.11
CA ILE A 1033 -2.55 -11.48 -23.68
C ILE A 1033 -2.53 -11.54 -22.15
N GLU A 1034 -2.86 -12.71 -21.60
CA GLU A 1034 -2.92 -12.94 -20.16
C GLU A 1034 -1.86 -13.94 -19.69
N THR A 1035 -1.28 -14.72 -20.60
CA THR A 1035 -0.31 -15.78 -20.28
C THR A 1035 0.96 -15.72 -21.14
N GLU A 1036 2.05 -16.30 -20.63
CA GLU A 1036 3.33 -16.43 -21.34
C GLU A 1036 3.20 -17.30 -22.61
N ASP A 1037 2.31 -18.30 -22.60
CA ASP A 1037 2.00 -19.15 -23.76
C ASP A 1037 1.27 -18.36 -24.86
N GLU A 1038 0.33 -17.49 -24.51
CA GLU A 1038 -0.32 -16.57 -25.45
C GLU A 1038 0.64 -15.54 -26.01
N ALA A 1039 1.56 -15.01 -25.19
CA ALA A 1039 2.63 -14.12 -25.62
C ALA A 1039 3.55 -14.81 -26.64
N SER A 1040 3.91 -16.06 -26.38
CA SER A 1040 4.72 -16.91 -27.27
C SER A 1040 4.00 -17.23 -28.59
N ASN A 1041 2.69 -17.45 -28.55
CA ASN A 1041 1.87 -17.69 -29.76
C ASN A 1041 1.66 -16.41 -30.60
N ASN A 1042 1.87 -15.23 -30.02
CA ASN A 1042 1.69 -13.91 -30.68
C ASN A 1042 3.01 -13.15 -30.92
N LEU A 1043 4.13 -13.86 -31.05
CA LEU A 1043 5.46 -13.31 -31.36
C LEU A 1043 5.47 -12.30 -32.53
N GLY A 1044 4.63 -12.51 -33.54
CA GLY A 1044 4.50 -11.61 -34.68
C GLY A 1044 4.03 -10.20 -34.31
N SER A 1045 3.13 -10.07 -33.34
CA SER A 1045 2.61 -8.77 -32.88
C SER A 1045 3.64 -8.03 -32.03
N PHE A 1046 4.35 -8.74 -31.15
CA PHE A 1046 5.45 -8.18 -30.38
C PHE A 1046 6.61 -7.73 -31.28
N ALA A 1047 7.03 -8.55 -32.24
CA ALA A 1047 8.07 -8.18 -33.20
C ALA A 1047 7.69 -6.94 -34.00
N ARG A 1048 6.42 -6.82 -34.39
CA ARG A 1048 5.91 -5.67 -35.15
C ARG A 1048 6.00 -4.35 -34.38
N ILE A 1049 5.66 -4.37 -33.09
CA ILE A 1049 5.76 -3.19 -32.22
C ILE A 1049 7.22 -2.82 -32.01
N LYS A 1050 8.08 -3.82 -31.71
CA LYS A 1050 9.53 -3.63 -31.55
C LYS A 1050 10.18 -3.02 -32.79
N ASP A 1051 9.94 -3.60 -33.96
CA ASP A 1051 10.53 -3.12 -35.22
C ASP A 1051 10.13 -1.68 -35.52
N PHE A 1052 8.87 -1.31 -35.22
CA PHE A 1052 8.42 0.08 -35.39
C PHE A 1052 9.17 1.04 -34.45
N LEU A 1053 9.33 0.66 -33.19
CA LEU A 1053 10.03 1.46 -32.18
C LEU A 1053 11.52 1.58 -32.49
N GLU A 1054 12.18 0.48 -32.86
CA GLU A 1054 13.60 0.45 -33.23
C GLU A 1054 13.89 1.31 -34.46
N ASN A 1055 13.16 1.10 -35.56
CA ASN A 1055 13.37 1.89 -36.79
C ASN A 1055 13.10 3.39 -36.55
N SER A 1056 12.16 3.72 -35.66
CA SER A 1056 11.88 5.10 -35.27
C SER A 1056 13.01 5.74 -34.47
N LEU A 1057 13.65 4.99 -33.58
CA LEU A 1057 14.74 5.47 -32.71
C LEU A 1057 16.10 5.51 -33.42
N GLU A 1058 16.40 4.50 -34.24
CA GLU A 1058 17.62 4.44 -35.04
C GLU A 1058 17.61 5.42 -36.21
N LYS A 1059 16.43 5.93 -36.57
CA LYS A 1059 16.20 6.71 -37.80
C LYS A 1059 16.56 5.94 -39.07
N THR A 1060 16.36 4.62 -39.03
CA THR A 1060 16.68 3.70 -40.13
C THR A 1060 15.41 3.27 -40.88
N GLY A 1061 15.57 2.89 -42.15
CA GLY A 1061 14.45 2.50 -43.00
C GLY A 1061 13.50 3.65 -43.37
N ASP A 1062 12.32 3.31 -43.87
CA ASP A 1062 11.32 4.31 -44.31
C ASP A 1062 10.64 5.01 -43.11
N ILE A 1063 10.42 4.28 -42.00
CA ILE A 1063 9.82 4.81 -40.77
C ILE A 1063 10.76 5.83 -40.11
N GLY A 1064 12.05 5.50 -40.00
CA GLY A 1064 13.04 6.37 -39.37
C GLY A 1064 13.26 7.70 -40.11
N LYS A 1065 13.23 7.69 -41.44
CA LYS A 1065 13.29 8.90 -42.26
C LYS A 1065 12.09 9.81 -42.03
N THR A 1066 10.89 9.24 -41.95
CA THR A 1066 9.68 9.99 -41.62
C THR A 1066 9.74 10.54 -40.20
N MET A 1067 10.21 9.74 -39.24
CA MET A 1067 10.37 10.19 -37.85
C MET A 1067 11.36 11.35 -37.68
N GLU A 1068 12.39 11.43 -38.54
CA GLU A 1068 13.33 12.56 -38.57
C GLU A 1068 12.69 13.86 -39.07
N LEU A 1069 11.69 13.77 -39.97
CA LEU A 1069 10.88 14.91 -40.40
C LEU A 1069 9.90 15.36 -39.30
N LEU A 1070 9.31 14.43 -38.55
CA LEU A 1070 8.30 14.72 -37.51
C LEU A 1070 8.90 15.27 -36.20
N GLY A 1071 10.19 15.00 -35.91
CA GLY A 1071 11.08 15.73 -35.00
C GLY A 1071 10.76 15.81 -33.49
N SER A 1072 9.50 16.05 -33.10
CA SER A 1072 9.07 16.36 -31.73
C SER A 1072 8.64 15.13 -30.90
N ASN A 1073 8.49 13.97 -31.54
CA ASN A 1073 7.90 12.78 -30.93
C ASN A 1073 8.90 11.70 -30.48
N ILE A 1074 10.21 11.89 -30.70
CA ILE A 1074 11.26 10.91 -30.34
C ILE A 1074 11.28 10.64 -28.83
N GLY A 1075 11.05 11.66 -27.99
CA GLY A 1075 10.97 11.49 -26.53
C GLY A 1075 9.82 10.57 -26.10
N LYS A 1076 8.65 10.70 -26.73
CA LYS A 1076 7.49 9.84 -26.49
C LYS A 1076 7.73 8.41 -27.00
N ILE A 1077 8.40 8.24 -28.15
CA ILE A 1077 8.80 6.91 -28.65
C ILE A 1077 9.76 6.21 -27.68
N ARG A 1078 10.73 6.92 -27.09
CA ARG A 1078 11.62 6.34 -26.06
C ARG A 1078 10.85 5.87 -24.84
N GLU A 1079 9.89 6.65 -24.36
CA GLU A 1079 9.05 6.27 -23.22
C GLU A 1079 8.17 5.05 -23.52
N ILE A 1080 7.59 4.95 -24.72
CA ILE A 1080 6.85 3.75 -25.15
C ILE A 1080 7.78 2.56 -25.32
N ALA A 1081 9.00 2.76 -25.82
CA ALA A 1081 9.98 1.68 -25.97
C ALA A 1081 10.49 1.16 -24.60
N LYS A 1082 10.62 2.02 -23.58
CA LYS A 1082 10.87 1.60 -22.20
C LYS A 1082 9.70 0.79 -21.63
N LYS A 1083 8.45 1.22 -21.87
CA LYS A 1083 7.25 0.46 -21.46
C LYS A 1083 7.13 -0.88 -22.19
N TYR A 1084 7.44 -0.89 -23.50
CA TYR A 1084 7.49 -2.11 -24.30
C TYR A 1084 8.55 -3.07 -23.76
N ASN A 1085 9.77 -2.61 -23.47
CA ASN A 1085 10.83 -3.43 -22.90
C ASN A 1085 10.46 -4.03 -21.54
N LYS A 1086 9.77 -3.26 -20.70
CA LYS A 1086 9.26 -3.72 -19.41
C LYS A 1086 8.25 -4.87 -19.60
N VAL A 1087 7.30 -4.71 -20.52
CA VAL A 1087 6.30 -5.74 -20.85
C VAL A 1087 6.92 -6.95 -21.52
N ALA A 1088 7.74 -6.77 -22.56
CA ALA A 1088 8.42 -7.85 -23.27
C ALA A 1088 9.37 -8.62 -22.34
N GLY A 1089 9.99 -7.93 -21.37
CA GLY A 1089 10.82 -8.54 -20.33
C GLY A 1089 10.04 -9.47 -19.39
N TYR A 1090 8.76 -9.21 -19.12
CA TYR A 1090 7.92 -10.12 -18.33
C TYR A 1090 7.64 -11.45 -19.04
N PHE A 1091 7.68 -11.47 -20.37
CA PHE A 1091 7.42 -12.65 -21.19
C PHE A 1091 8.69 -13.26 -21.80
N GLY A 1092 9.88 -12.79 -21.42
CA GLY A 1092 11.15 -13.28 -22.00
C GLY A 1092 11.32 -12.98 -23.49
N LEU A 1093 10.62 -11.97 -24.02
CA LEU A 1093 10.58 -11.64 -25.44
C LEU A 1093 11.70 -10.65 -25.85
N PRO A 1094 12.06 -10.57 -27.15
CA PRO A 1094 13.05 -9.61 -27.63
C PRO A 1094 12.67 -8.17 -27.27
N ILE A 1095 13.62 -7.42 -26.72
CA ILE A 1095 13.47 -6.02 -26.31
C ILE A 1095 14.15 -5.08 -27.31
N VAL A 1096 13.76 -3.80 -27.32
CA VAL A 1096 14.47 -2.71 -27.99
C VAL A 1096 15.84 -2.52 -27.30
N PRO A 1097 16.99 -2.46 -28.01
CA PRO A 1097 18.30 -2.29 -27.42
C PRO A 1097 18.38 -1.08 -26.48
N GLU A 1098 18.92 -1.26 -25.27
CA GLU A 1098 19.04 -0.17 -24.28
C GLU A 1098 19.86 1.03 -24.77
N VAL A 1099 20.77 0.83 -25.72
CA VAL A 1099 21.59 1.91 -26.31
C VAL A 1099 20.73 2.92 -27.12
N LEU A 1100 19.51 2.53 -27.51
CA LEU A 1100 18.56 3.38 -28.25
C LEU A 1100 17.57 4.12 -27.33
N LEU A 1101 17.47 3.71 -26.06
CA LEU A 1101 16.60 4.28 -25.03
C LEU A 1101 17.29 5.39 -24.24
#